data_AF-A0A7J5Y7C3-F1
#
_entry.id   AF-A0A7J5Y7C3-F1
#
_cell.length_a   1.000
_cell.length_b   1.000
_cell.length_c   1.000
_cell.angle_alpha   90.00
_cell.angle_beta   90.00
_cell.angle_gamma   90.00
#
_symmetry.space_group_name_H-M   'P 1'
#
loop_
_entity.id
_entity.type
_entity.pdbx_description
1 polymer ?
#
loop_
_entity_poly.entity_id
_entity_poly.type
_entity_poly.pdbx_seq_one_letter_code
_entity_poly.pdbx_strand_id
1 'polypeptide(L)'
;MVDQANLELFKNAAIPQTVIDYYILTLFEFNPTFNPLKVPGSFLCSPEVPSSAYSSAREADTIKILKELEKSCNGTEDSEVSAVLASNIETFTPETFSTLGSASSGLSNTKISSLSPTVMVSSLSTLGSINDGSRLESLGTLVAGVPSKTIENIPATELSSISQNTVFVNNMIAAPTVIQQIFVQKIISLDQSAASVVQNVPDAMATEIPSSLLVFSGPVDISKINKKTWTGEQAAMFFESLGETDFDTEKLNPTVLQGFTCNTVRKMKKKRVRGLIRSCRPRKGRAKVKLEETQLTCMYNQLKGNLSQDFADYPSDMLIYLNIKDVQCANCRSYFTALGAADFTVASSVLNKDSGLFSEAQNCLGISGVKLSGGDVEVLGNMVCTLDSSYIEDSDSLILEKLKACKDLSASQVAAMEKLLLDVTTWNAKTLVDLGELPLYLTENFWGKFKSKTKKRFLKTFMPKQRKKKVKKSKLKKLFKHISARKTKRGAGCTVGNITQVTVSDNAFPFGYDLTQFDLCLDIPVLKDSLDSICQKVDDNDFQTVILRKLNEAYPSGVPEEQVQVLGSVSRVATLDDISKWTITKVDTLAALVKTEDGSWEAAKSSNPTTYYNLIRPYLGGAPLTDVVELSKQNINMDLKTFQSLEPNVISKLTAMDVAALVGANLPDLKVFENATAVETWRNLLTQTELDTLGVGLTTIRATPTTAPPNPATVKTTKGKATTAKTVKTTPVNATSGGAQLAKHPTSMFLAALLTAVLLQLLQ
;
A
#
# COMPACT_ATOMS: atom_id res chain seq x y z
N MET A 1 17.52 17.44 44.42
CA MET A 1 17.04 16.32 43.57
C MET A 1 18.16 15.33 43.27
N VAL A 2 19.33 15.78 42.81
CA VAL A 2 20.49 14.92 42.54
C VAL A 2 21.29 14.61 43.81
N ASP A 3 20.70 13.89 44.76
CA ASP A 3 21.43 13.33 45.90
C ASP A 3 21.45 11.80 45.74
N GLN A 4 22.57 11.17 46.06
CA GLN A 4 22.72 9.72 46.07
C GLN A 4 21.65 9.05 46.93
N ALA A 5 21.25 9.69 48.04
CA ALA A 5 20.17 9.22 48.90
C ALA A 5 18.81 9.15 48.18
N ASN A 6 18.51 10.10 47.29
CA ASN A 6 17.29 10.06 46.48
C ASN A 6 17.35 8.96 45.43
N LEU A 7 18.52 8.75 44.79
CA LEU A 7 18.70 7.67 43.82
C LEU A 7 18.62 6.29 44.47
N GLU A 8 19.03 6.16 45.74
CA GLU A 8 18.88 4.94 46.53
C GLU A 8 17.44 4.68 46.98
N LEU A 9 16.66 5.73 47.28
CA LEU A 9 15.23 5.61 47.57
C LEU A 9 14.48 4.89 46.44
N PHE A 10 14.83 5.18 45.19
CA PHE A 10 14.19 4.57 44.03
C PHE A 10 14.72 3.18 43.62
N LYS A 11 15.68 2.62 44.37
CA LYS A 11 15.99 1.18 44.25
C LYS A 11 14.91 0.30 44.91
N ASN A 12 13.93 0.90 45.59
CA ASN A 12 12.82 0.18 46.20
C ASN A 12 11.77 -0.23 45.15
N ALA A 13 11.54 -1.54 45.00
CA ALA A 13 10.57 -2.10 44.05
C ALA A 13 9.09 -1.74 44.35
N ALA A 14 8.79 -1.13 45.50
CA ALA A 14 7.45 -0.71 45.87
C ALA A 14 7.00 0.63 45.25
N ILE A 15 7.88 1.36 44.56
CA ILE A 15 7.54 2.65 43.96
C ILE A 15 6.87 2.45 42.59
N PRO A 16 5.68 3.03 42.34
CA PRO A 16 5.02 2.93 41.05
C PRO A 16 5.86 3.53 39.92
N GLN A 17 5.86 2.90 38.74
CA GLN A 17 6.60 3.36 37.56
C GLN A 17 6.27 4.81 37.18
N THR A 18 5.01 5.23 37.35
CA THR A 18 4.59 6.62 37.07
C THR A 18 5.30 7.66 37.93
N VAL A 19 5.66 7.30 39.17
CA VAL A 19 6.41 8.18 40.08
C VAL A 19 7.89 8.20 39.67
N ILE A 20 8.44 7.06 39.27
CA ILE A 20 9.80 6.94 38.72
C ILE A 20 9.94 7.80 37.46
N ASP A 21 9.01 7.66 36.51
CA ASP A 21 9.00 8.43 35.27
C ASP A 21 8.87 9.94 35.53
N TYR A 22 8.03 10.34 36.48
CA TYR A 22 7.91 11.75 36.88
C TYR A 22 9.21 12.29 37.51
N TYR A 23 9.89 11.50 38.34
CA TYR A 23 11.18 11.87 38.89
C TYR A 23 12.26 12.01 37.79
N ILE A 24 12.32 11.06 36.85
CA ILE A 24 13.28 11.09 35.73
C ILE A 24 13.00 12.32 34.84
N LEU A 25 11.74 12.56 34.51
CA LEU A 25 11.32 13.74 33.74
C LEU A 25 11.80 15.03 34.43
N THR A 26 11.50 15.18 35.72
CA THR A 26 11.88 16.39 36.47
C THR A 26 13.40 16.51 36.64
N LEU A 27 14.13 15.40 36.79
CA LEU A 27 15.59 15.36 36.85
C LEU A 27 16.21 15.96 35.59
N PHE A 28 15.78 15.50 34.40
CA PHE A 28 16.30 15.97 33.13
C PHE A 28 15.75 17.33 32.70
N GLU A 29 14.57 17.74 33.21
CA GLU A 29 14.12 19.13 33.07
C GLU A 29 15.00 20.11 33.87
N PHE A 30 15.45 19.70 35.06
CA PHE A 30 16.33 20.51 35.89
C PHE A 30 17.80 20.49 35.41
N ASN A 31 18.30 19.33 34.98
CA ASN A 31 19.65 19.17 34.45
C ASN A 31 19.64 18.32 33.16
N PRO A 32 19.46 18.96 31.99
CA PRO A 32 19.40 18.26 30.70
C PRO A 32 20.70 17.52 30.32
N THR A 33 21.83 17.90 30.92
CA THR A 33 23.16 17.32 30.68
C THR A 33 23.55 16.28 31.73
N PHE A 34 22.60 15.82 32.55
CA PHE A 34 22.88 14.84 33.58
C PHE A 34 23.41 13.53 32.97
N ASN A 35 24.52 13.00 33.49
CA ASN A 35 25.15 11.79 32.95
C ASN A 35 24.26 10.57 33.22
N PRO A 36 23.76 9.87 32.17
CA PRO A 36 22.91 8.69 32.32
C PRO A 36 23.55 7.56 33.13
N LEU A 37 24.88 7.39 33.12
CA LEU A 37 25.55 6.36 33.92
C LEU A 37 25.44 6.57 35.44
N LYS A 38 24.96 7.74 35.88
CA LYS A 38 24.73 8.03 37.30
C LYS A 38 23.32 7.66 37.77
N VAL A 39 22.38 7.33 36.88
CA VAL A 39 21.08 6.77 37.29
C VAL A 39 21.16 5.24 37.41
N PRO A 40 20.31 4.60 38.22
CA PRO A 40 20.15 3.14 38.21
C PRO A 40 19.85 2.61 36.80
N GLY A 41 20.34 1.41 36.45
CA GLY A 41 20.16 0.85 35.10
C GLY A 41 18.69 0.73 34.67
N SER A 42 17.79 0.37 35.59
CA SER A 42 16.34 0.32 35.33
C SER A 42 15.73 1.67 34.96
N PHE A 43 16.35 2.79 35.34
CA PHE A 43 15.87 4.12 35.00
C PHE A 43 16.17 4.47 33.54
N LEU A 44 17.23 3.88 32.97
CA LEU A 44 17.57 4.08 31.56
C LEU A 44 16.47 3.52 30.64
N CYS A 45 15.65 2.59 31.12
CA CYS A 45 14.52 2.04 30.38
C CYS A 45 13.32 3.00 30.31
N SER A 46 13.32 4.09 31.09
CA SER A 46 12.21 5.05 31.11
C SER A 46 12.22 5.89 29.83
N PRO A 47 11.06 6.07 29.17
CA PRO A 47 10.94 6.91 27.98
C PRO A 47 11.13 8.42 28.28
N GLU A 48 11.20 8.80 29.57
CA GLU A 48 11.41 10.19 29.97
C GLU A 48 12.91 10.56 30.06
N VAL A 49 13.84 9.61 29.84
CA VAL A 49 15.27 9.94 29.64
C VAL A 49 15.46 10.51 28.24
N PRO A 50 15.82 11.79 28.08
CA PRO A 50 15.90 12.40 26.76
C PRO A 50 17.12 11.92 25.98
N SER A 51 16.98 11.82 24.66
CA SER A 51 18.10 11.48 23.75
C SER A 51 19.31 12.40 23.89
N SER A 52 19.08 13.68 24.23
CA SER A 52 20.14 14.67 24.50
C SER A 52 21.03 14.33 25.69
N ALA A 53 20.58 13.49 26.63
CA ALA A 53 21.41 13.04 27.75
C ALA A 53 22.56 12.13 27.27
N TYR A 54 22.39 11.47 26.13
CA TYR A 54 23.36 10.56 25.54
C TYR A 54 24.30 11.26 24.54
N SER A 55 23.95 12.45 24.04
CA SER A 55 24.65 13.08 22.90
C SER A 55 26.06 13.59 23.22
N SER A 56 26.40 13.71 24.51
CA SER A 56 27.74 14.13 24.95
C SER A 56 28.59 12.98 25.48
N ALA A 57 28.06 11.75 25.48
CA ALA A 57 28.79 10.58 25.96
C ALA A 57 29.93 10.23 24.98
N ARG A 58 31.13 10.02 25.53
CA ARG A 58 32.25 9.48 24.75
C ARG A 58 31.97 8.04 24.36
N GLU A 59 32.65 7.52 23.35
CA GLU A 59 32.51 6.13 22.89
C GLU A 59 32.62 5.11 24.04
N ALA A 60 33.64 5.24 24.90
CA ALA A 60 33.83 4.33 26.04
C ALA A 60 32.68 4.35 27.06
N ASP A 61 32.05 5.51 27.28
CA ASP A 61 30.90 5.64 28.17
C ASP A 61 29.62 5.17 27.48
N THR A 62 29.49 5.40 26.17
CA THR A 62 28.40 4.87 25.34
C THR A 62 28.36 3.35 25.38
N ILE A 63 29.53 2.68 25.28
CA ILE A 63 29.63 1.21 25.40
C ILE A 63 29.13 0.73 26.78
N LYS A 64 29.42 1.47 27.86
CA LYS A 64 28.89 1.13 29.20
C LYS A 64 27.38 1.31 29.28
N ILE A 65 26.87 2.40 28.71
CA ILE A 65 25.42 2.69 28.66
C ILE A 65 24.69 1.58 27.89
N LEU A 66 25.21 1.21 26.72
CA LEU A 66 24.65 0.12 25.90
C LEU A 66 24.60 -1.21 26.66
N LYS A 67 25.68 -1.56 27.37
CA LYS A 67 25.71 -2.78 28.21
C LYS A 67 24.70 -2.73 29.35
N GLU A 68 24.51 -1.57 29.96
CA GLU A 68 23.54 -1.42 31.06
C GLU A 68 22.09 -1.43 30.55
N LEU A 69 21.84 -0.85 29.37
CA LEU A 69 20.56 -0.93 28.65
C LEU A 69 20.24 -2.37 28.23
N GLU A 70 21.22 -3.09 27.69
CA GLU A 70 21.04 -4.50 27.34
C GLU A 70 20.66 -5.33 28.59
N LYS A 71 21.41 -5.14 29.67
CA LYS A 71 21.20 -5.86 30.93
C LYS A 71 19.88 -5.51 31.62
N SER A 72 19.48 -4.24 31.64
CA SER A 72 18.34 -3.76 32.43
C SER A 72 17.05 -3.64 31.63
N CYS A 73 17.15 -3.44 30.31
CA CYS A 73 16.05 -3.07 29.42
C CYS A 73 15.91 -4.00 28.21
N ASN A 74 16.78 -5.00 28.03
CA ASN A 74 16.87 -5.80 26.80
C ASN A 74 17.15 -4.93 25.57
N GLY A 75 17.96 -3.89 25.76
CA GLY A 75 18.40 -2.94 24.72
C GLY A 75 17.61 -1.64 24.73
N THR A 76 17.53 -0.96 23.58
CA THR A 76 16.79 0.30 23.40
C THR A 76 15.79 0.19 22.26
N GLU A 77 14.53 0.53 22.54
CA GLU A 77 13.46 0.63 21.54
C GLU A 77 13.23 2.07 21.06
N ASP A 78 13.78 3.07 21.76
CA ASP A 78 13.64 4.47 21.37
C ASP A 78 14.60 4.79 20.21
N SER A 79 14.03 5.17 19.07
CA SER A 79 14.79 5.41 17.83
C SER A 79 15.73 6.60 17.92
N GLU A 80 15.41 7.64 18.71
CA GLU A 80 16.32 8.77 18.91
C GLU A 80 17.50 8.39 19.80
N VAL A 81 17.24 7.64 20.88
CA VAL A 81 18.30 7.12 21.75
C VAL A 81 19.22 6.18 20.97
N SER A 82 18.65 5.25 20.19
CA SER A 82 19.42 4.36 19.31
C SER A 82 20.31 5.14 18.33
N ALA A 83 19.76 6.17 17.67
CA ALA A 83 20.52 7.01 16.75
C ALA A 83 21.65 7.78 17.43
N VAL A 84 21.43 8.32 18.65
CA VAL A 84 22.47 9.02 19.41
C VAL A 84 23.55 8.06 19.92
N LEU A 85 23.18 6.86 20.37
CA LEU A 85 24.17 5.89 20.85
C LEU A 85 25.02 5.35 19.70
N ALA A 86 24.40 4.98 18.57
CA ALA A 86 25.11 4.57 17.36
C ALA A 86 25.96 5.72 16.78
N SER A 87 25.40 6.93 16.82
CA SER A 87 26.03 8.24 16.96
C SER A 87 27.49 8.29 17.41
N ASN A 88 27.68 7.85 18.65
CA ASN A 88 28.91 8.04 19.41
C ASN A 88 29.93 6.92 19.17
N ILE A 89 29.58 5.87 18.43
CA ILE A 89 30.50 4.80 18.05
C ILE A 89 31.29 5.22 16.81
N GLU A 90 32.61 5.20 16.93
CA GLU A 90 33.56 5.52 15.86
C GLU A 90 34.25 4.24 15.36
N THR A 91 34.57 3.32 16.27
CA THR A 91 35.32 2.09 15.95
C THR A 91 34.40 0.87 15.95
N PHE A 92 34.12 0.35 14.76
CA PHE A 92 33.28 -0.84 14.59
C PHE A 92 34.12 -2.11 14.54
N THR A 93 33.97 -2.95 15.58
CA THR A 93 34.42 -4.35 15.62
C THR A 93 33.21 -5.27 15.83
N PRO A 94 33.37 -6.60 15.69
CA PRO A 94 32.30 -7.55 16.01
C PRO A 94 31.76 -7.41 17.44
N GLU A 95 32.64 -7.13 18.40
CA GLU A 95 32.26 -6.89 19.79
C GLU A 95 31.48 -5.57 19.96
N THR A 96 31.89 -4.51 19.26
CA THR A 96 31.16 -3.23 19.29
C THR A 96 29.78 -3.40 18.67
N PHE A 97 29.65 -4.14 17.56
CA PHE A 97 28.35 -4.45 16.95
C PHE A 97 27.45 -5.25 17.87
N SER A 98 27.98 -6.29 18.50
CA SER A 98 27.25 -7.08 19.49
C SER A 98 26.79 -6.21 20.66
N THR A 99 27.63 -5.28 21.13
CA THR A 99 27.27 -4.34 22.19
C THR A 99 26.23 -3.33 21.73
N LEU A 100 26.28 -2.91 20.46
CA LEU A 100 25.32 -1.96 19.89
C LEU A 100 23.92 -2.57 19.85
N GLY A 101 23.80 -3.88 19.61
CA GLY A 101 22.54 -4.61 19.74
C GLY A 101 21.40 -3.94 18.97
N SER A 102 20.29 -3.65 19.65
CA SER A 102 19.13 -2.95 19.07
C SER A 102 19.41 -1.50 18.68
N ALA A 103 20.41 -0.83 19.27
CA ALA A 103 20.80 0.52 18.87
C ALA A 103 21.41 0.57 17.45
N SER A 104 21.74 -0.59 16.86
CA SER A 104 22.23 -0.67 15.48
C SER A 104 21.22 -0.15 14.45
N SER A 105 19.92 -0.14 14.79
CA SER A 105 18.88 0.50 13.98
C SER A 105 19.08 2.01 13.81
N GLY A 106 19.90 2.62 14.67
CA GLY A 106 20.30 4.02 14.63
C GLY A 106 21.57 4.29 13.83
N LEU A 107 22.14 3.32 13.11
CA LEU A 107 23.29 3.55 12.24
C LEU A 107 22.89 4.30 10.98
N SER A 108 23.78 5.17 10.51
CA SER A 108 23.57 5.92 9.27
C SER A 108 24.12 5.18 8.05
N ASN A 109 23.66 5.54 6.86
CA ASN A 109 24.11 4.89 5.62
C ASN A 109 25.62 5.04 5.41
N THR A 110 26.19 6.20 5.70
CA THR A 110 27.62 6.48 5.63
C THR A 110 28.38 5.61 6.61
N LYS A 111 27.92 5.50 7.87
CA LYS A 111 28.53 4.60 8.85
C LYS A 111 28.50 3.16 8.36
N ILE A 112 27.35 2.66 7.89
CA ILE A 112 27.22 1.28 7.38
C ILE A 112 28.14 1.04 6.17
N SER A 113 28.15 1.97 5.21
CA SER A 113 28.98 1.85 4.00
C SER A 113 30.48 1.96 4.25
N SER A 114 30.89 2.55 5.38
CA SER A 114 32.29 2.68 5.78
C SER A 114 32.84 1.44 6.50
N LEU A 115 31.98 0.48 6.84
CA LEU A 115 32.38 -0.75 7.54
C LEU A 115 33.18 -1.67 6.63
N SER A 116 34.19 -2.33 7.19
CA SER A 116 34.90 -3.36 6.43
C SER A 116 33.97 -4.58 6.21
N PRO A 117 34.01 -5.22 5.03
CA PRO A 117 33.25 -6.44 4.77
C PRO A 117 33.52 -7.54 5.80
N THR A 118 34.76 -7.64 6.29
CA THR A 118 35.16 -8.62 7.31
C THR A 118 34.45 -8.38 8.64
N VAL A 119 34.37 -7.13 9.10
CA VAL A 119 33.62 -6.79 10.32
C VAL A 119 32.14 -7.06 10.13
N MET A 120 31.55 -6.69 8.98
CA MET A 120 30.14 -6.98 8.70
C MET A 120 29.82 -8.48 8.72
N VAL A 121 30.62 -9.30 8.01
CA VAL A 121 30.41 -10.76 7.94
C VAL A 121 30.67 -11.44 9.29
N SER A 122 31.66 -10.99 10.07
CA SER A 122 31.92 -11.57 11.39
C SER A 122 30.89 -11.13 12.44
N SER A 123 30.36 -9.90 12.35
CA SER A 123 29.30 -9.40 13.24
C SER A 123 27.95 -10.00 12.91
N LEU A 124 27.70 -10.29 11.63
CA LEU A 124 26.43 -10.78 11.10
C LEU A 124 26.71 -11.96 10.17
N SER A 125 27.13 -13.10 10.75
CA SER A 125 27.49 -14.29 9.97
C SER A 125 26.36 -14.81 9.08
N THR A 126 25.10 -14.50 9.42
CA THR A 126 23.90 -14.77 8.63
C THR A 126 23.83 -13.95 7.33
N LEU A 127 24.55 -12.82 7.23
CA LEU A 127 24.67 -12.00 6.02
C LEU A 127 25.78 -12.44 5.07
N GLY A 128 26.49 -13.54 5.35
CA GLY A 128 27.33 -14.21 4.34
C GLY A 128 26.50 -14.57 3.09
N SER A 129 27.14 -14.97 1.98
CA SER A 129 26.44 -15.26 0.71
C SER A 129 25.16 -16.08 0.93
N ILE A 130 23.99 -15.44 0.76
CA ILE A 130 22.67 -16.07 0.87
C ILE A 130 22.46 -16.83 -0.45
N ASN A 131 22.76 -18.11 -0.45
CA ASN A 131 22.75 -18.97 -1.64
C ASN A 131 21.84 -20.19 -1.50
N ASP A 132 21.20 -20.38 -0.35
CA ASP A 132 20.33 -21.50 -0.04
C ASP A 132 19.18 -21.08 0.89
N GLY A 133 18.16 -21.93 0.99
CA GLY A 133 16.97 -21.69 1.80
C GLY A 133 17.27 -21.60 3.29
N SER A 134 18.21 -22.38 3.81
CA SER A 134 18.53 -22.41 5.25
C SER A 134 19.15 -21.10 5.74
N ARG A 135 20.01 -20.49 4.92
CA ARG A 135 20.58 -19.17 5.19
C ARG A 135 19.51 -18.10 5.10
N LEU A 136 18.65 -18.15 4.08
CA LEU A 136 17.52 -17.22 3.96
C LEU A 136 16.61 -17.29 5.19
N GLU A 137 16.33 -18.49 5.70
CA GLU A 137 15.54 -18.70 6.91
C GLU A 137 16.21 -18.11 8.16
N SER A 138 17.53 -18.28 8.28
CA SER A 138 18.31 -17.77 9.42
C SER A 138 18.37 -16.24 9.55
N LEU A 139 18.01 -15.51 8.48
CA LEU A 139 17.99 -14.03 8.49
C LEU A 139 16.92 -13.45 9.42
N GLY A 140 15.88 -14.22 9.76
CA GLY A 140 14.77 -13.72 10.55
C GLY A 140 14.12 -12.49 9.87
N THR A 141 13.99 -11.39 10.60
CA THR A 141 13.36 -10.15 10.09
C THR A 141 14.17 -9.45 8.99
N LEU A 142 15.46 -9.80 8.83
CA LEU A 142 16.31 -9.21 7.79
C LEU A 142 15.94 -9.69 6.38
N VAL A 143 15.11 -10.73 6.26
CA VAL A 143 14.61 -11.22 4.97
C VAL A 143 13.91 -10.11 4.16
N ALA A 144 13.34 -9.11 4.83
CA ALA A 144 12.70 -7.96 4.20
C ALA A 144 13.66 -7.07 3.39
N GLY A 145 14.97 -7.11 3.68
CA GLY A 145 16.00 -6.36 2.98
C GLY A 145 16.74 -7.16 1.90
N VAL A 146 16.40 -8.43 1.70
CA VAL A 146 17.05 -9.29 0.71
C VAL A 146 16.61 -8.88 -0.69
N PRO A 147 17.54 -8.64 -1.64
CA PRO A 147 17.18 -8.33 -3.01
C PRO A 147 16.34 -9.44 -3.65
N SER A 148 15.36 -9.06 -4.47
CA SER A 148 14.51 -9.96 -5.25
C SER A 148 15.29 -11.07 -5.96
N LYS A 149 16.37 -10.69 -6.64
CA LYS A 149 17.22 -11.58 -7.42
C LYS A 149 17.89 -12.67 -6.58
N THR A 150 18.19 -12.39 -5.32
CA THR A 150 18.79 -13.37 -4.41
C THR A 150 17.80 -14.50 -4.13
N ILE A 151 16.52 -14.19 -3.91
CA ILE A 151 15.48 -15.19 -3.69
C ILE A 151 15.19 -15.97 -4.97
N GLU A 152 15.21 -15.29 -6.11
CA GLU A 152 15.04 -15.91 -7.43
C GLU A 152 16.12 -16.97 -7.74
N ASN A 153 17.34 -16.80 -7.21
CA ASN A 153 18.43 -17.73 -7.42
C ASN A 153 18.36 -18.98 -6.53
N ILE A 154 17.51 -19.01 -5.50
CA ILE A 154 17.36 -20.16 -4.60
C ILE A 154 16.45 -21.22 -5.26
N PRO A 155 16.79 -22.52 -5.19
CA PRO A 155 15.94 -23.58 -5.73
C PRO A 155 14.51 -23.58 -5.15
N ALA A 156 13.51 -23.77 -6.01
CA ALA A 156 12.10 -23.78 -5.62
C ALA A 156 11.77 -24.83 -4.55
N THR A 157 12.45 -25.98 -4.57
CA THR A 157 12.30 -27.06 -3.59
C THR A 157 12.74 -26.63 -2.19
N GLU A 158 13.84 -25.87 -2.08
CA GLU A 158 14.31 -25.33 -0.80
C GLU A 158 13.36 -24.25 -0.26
N LEU A 159 12.91 -23.34 -1.14
CA LEU A 159 11.93 -22.31 -0.77
C LEU A 159 10.62 -22.94 -0.28
N SER A 160 10.15 -23.99 -0.95
CA SER A 160 8.98 -24.76 -0.50
C SER A 160 9.22 -25.42 0.86
N SER A 161 10.41 -25.95 1.12
CA SER A 161 10.75 -26.55 2.41
C SER A 161 10.73 -25.53 3.56
N ILE A 162 11.41 -24.39 3.42
CA ILE A 162 11.45 -23.35 4.47
C ILE A 162 10.09 -22.65 4.63
N SER A 163 9.24 -22.68 3.61
CA SER A 163 7.87 -22.14 3.67
C SER A 163 6.97 -22.86 4.70
N GLN A 164 7.37 -24.06 5.14
CA GLN A 164 6.68 -24.78 6.22
C GLN A 164 6.96 -24.19 7.60
N ASN A 165 8.02 -23.38 7.75
CA ASN A 165 8.31 -22.69 9.01
C ASN A 165 7.44 -21.42 9.15
N THR A 166 6.51 -21.44 10.10
CA THR A 166 5.62 -20.32 10.38
C THR A 166 6.33 -19.03 10.81
N VAL A 167 7.46 -19.12 11.52
CA VAL A 167 8.27 -17.96 11.92
C VAL A 167 8.89 -17.30 10.69
N PHE A 168 9.44 -18.12 9.78
CA PHE A 168 9.97 -17.62 8.52
C PHE A 168 8.88 -16.95 7.67
N VAL A 169 7.73 -17.59 7.51
CA VAL A 169 6.59 -17.01 6.76
C VAL A 169 6.15 -15.69 7.38
N ASN A 170 6.09 -15.59 8.72
CA ASN A 170 5.75 -14.34 9.40
C ASN A 170 6.77 -13.20 9.14
N ASN A 171 8.06 -13.54 8.98
CA ASN A 171 9.08 -12.57 8.58
C ASN A 171 8.94 -12.21 7.08
N MET A 172 8.65 -13.19 6.23
CA MET A 172 8.48 -13.00 4.78
C MET A 172 7.28 -12.12 4.45
N ILE A 173 6.14 -12.26 5.14
CA ILE A 173 4.97 -11.38 4.91
C ILE A 173 5.21 -9.92 5.32
N ALA A 174 6.25 -9.64 6.10
CA ALA A 174 6.69 -8.27 6.42
C ALA A 174 7.61 -7.69 5.34
N ALA A 175 8.14 -8.52 4.42
CA ALA A 175 8.97 -8.09 3.31
C ALA A 175 8.17 -7.28 2.28
N PRO A 176 8.83 -6.51 1.39
CA PRO A 176 8.15 -5.86 0.28
C PRO A 176 7.30 -6.84 -0.56
N THR A 177 6.15 -6.42 -1.05
CA THR A 177 5.22 -7.28 -1.82
C THR A 177 5.90 -7.98 -3.00
N VAL A 178 6.82 -7.32 -3.70
CA VAL A 178 7.60 -7.94 -4.79
C VAL A 178 8.40 -9.16 -4.33
N ILE A 179 8.98 -9.11 -3.13
CA ILE A 179 9.74 -10.21 -2.54
C ILE A 179 8.80 -11.38 -2.21
N GLN A 180 7.64 -11.08 -1.62
CA GLN A 180 6.60 -12.08 -1.32
C GLN A 180 6.12 -12.78 -2.59
N GLN A 181 5.91 -12.01 -3.67
CA GLN A 181 5.46 -12.54 -4.93
C GLN A 181 6.51 -13.43 -5.60
N ILE A 182 7.77 -13.02 -5.66
CA ILE A 182 8.86 -13.88 -6.20
C ILE A 182 8.94 -15.19 -5.44
N PHE A 183 8.89 -15.11 -4.10
CA PHE A 183 8.92 -16.29 -3.25
C PHE A 183 7.75 -17.25 -3.55
N VAL A 184 6.52 -16.74 -3.66
CA VAL A 184 5.35 -17.55 -3.97
C VAL A 184 5.40 -18.10 -5.40
N GLN A 185 5.81 -17.30 -6.39
CA GLN A 185 5.96 -17.76 -7.77
C GLN A 185 6.99 -18.89 -7.90
N LYS A 186 8.09 -18.80 -7.15
CA LYS A 186 9.07 -19.89 -7.05
C LYS A 186 8.43 -21.18 -6.56
N ILE A 187 7.62 -21.13 -5.51
CA ILE A 187 6.94 -22.33 -5.00
C ILE A 187 5.93 -22.87 -6.02
N ILE A 188 5.19 -21.99 -6.70
CA ILE A 188 4.22 -22.34 -7.75
C ILE A 188 4.90 -23.02 -8.95
N SER A 189 6.15 -22.65 -9.27
CA SER A 189 6.89 -23.25 -10.39
C SER A 189 7.10 -24.77 -10.26
N LEU A 190 6.94 -25.34 -9.04
CA LEU A 190 6.99 -26.78 -8.81
C LEU A 190 5.80 -27.53 -9.44
N ASP A 191 4.60 -26.94 -9.40
CA ASP A 191 3.36 -27.49 -9.96
C ASP A 191 2.29 -26.40 -10.04
N GLN A 192 1.86 -26.10 -11.27
CA GLN A 192 0.92 -25.01 -11.57
C GLN A 192 -0.56 -25.42 -11.46
N SER A 193 -0.87 -26.67 -11.12
CA SER A 193 -2.26 -27.09 -10.93
C SER A 193 -2.87 -26.43 -9.69
N ALA A 194 -4.14 -26.01 -9.79
CA ALA A 194 -4.82 -25.30 -8.71
C ALA A 194 -4.77 -26.04 -7.36
N ALA A 195 -4.89 -27.38 -7.38
CA ALA A 195 -4.81 -28.20 -6.18
C ALA A 195 -3.43 -28.18 -5.52
N SER A 196 -2.36 -28.27 -6.31
CA SER A 196 -0.97 -28.23 -5.82
C SER A 196 -0.56 -26.82 -5.38
N VAL A 197 -1.00 -25.78 -6.10
CA VAL A 197 -0.79 -24.38 -5.70
C VAL A 197 -1.40 -24.12 -4.33
N VAL A 198 -2.65 -24.56 -4.10
CA VAL A 198 -3.30 -24.47 -2.79
C VAL A 198 -2.59 -25.32 -1.73
N GLN A 199 -1.97 -26.43 -2.11
CA GLN A 199 -1.23 -27.26 -1.15
C GLN A 199 0.11 -26.64 -0.74
N ASN A 200 0.88 -26.13 -1.71
CA ASN A 200 2.29 -25.79 -1.52
C ASN A 200 2.51 -24.37 -1.00
N VAL A 201 1.65 -23.41 -1.39
CA VAL A 201 1.80 -22.01 -0.97
C VAL A 201 1.35 -21.85 0.49
N PRO A 202 2.12 -21.20 1.37
CA PRO A 202 1.72 -20.96 2.75
C PRO A 202 0.40 -20.21 2.89
N ASP A 203 -0.37 -20.53 3.93
CA ASP A 203 -1.72 -19.99 4.12
C ASP A 203 -1.77 -18.45 4.23
N ALA A 204 -0.74 -17.85 4.86
CA ALA A 204 -0.61 -16.41 5.06
C ALA A 204 -0.20 -15.65 3.78
N MET A 205 0.32 -16.35 2.76
CA MET A 205 0.81 -15.75 1.51
C MET A 205 -0.11 -16.03 0.32
N ALA A 206 -1.29 -16.58 0.57
CA ALA A 206 -2.24 -16.96 -0.47
C ALA A 206 -2.70 -15.77 -1.34
N THR A 207 -2.66 -14.55 -0.83
CA THR A 207 -2.98 -13.32 -1.58
C THR A 207 -2.04 -13.05 -2.75
N GLU A 208 -0.84 -13.64 -2.74
CA GLU A 208 0.14 -13.48 -3.83
C GLU A 208 -0.02 -14.51 -4.95
N ILE A 209 -0.97 -15.46 -4.81
CA ILE A 209 -1.28 -16.43 -5.86
C ILE A 209 -2.01 -15.74 -7.02
N PRO A 210 -1.56 -15.88 -8.27
CA PRO A 210 -2.30 -15.40 -9.43
C PRO A 210 -3.70 -16.00 -9.51
N SER A 211 -4.72 -15.14 -9.65
CA SER A 211 -6.13 -15.57 -9.76
C SER A 211 -6.35 -16.59 -10.90
N SER A 212 -5.62 -16.46 -12.01
CA SER A 212 -5.70 -17.39 -13.15
C SER A 212 -5.35 -18.84 -12.80
N LEU A 213 -4.52 -19.07 -11.78
CA LEU A 213 -4.12 -20.42 -11.34
C LEU A 213 -5.10 -21.05 -10.35
N LEU A 214 -6.16 -20.33 -9.98
CA LEU A 214 -7.17 -20.79 -9.03
C LEU A 214 -8.44 -21.33 -9.71
N VAL A 215 -8.36 -21.64 -11.01
CA VAL A 215 -9.43 -22.32 -11.74
C VAL A 215 -9.26 -23.83 -11.57
N PHE A 216 -10.18 -24.46 -10.84
CA PHE A 216 -10.11 -25.90 -10.58
C PHE A 216 -10.78 -26.70 -11.71
N SER A 217 -10.08 -27.72 -12.21
CA SER A 217 -10.62 -28.73 -13.13
C SER A 217 -11.32 -29.90 -12.41
N GLY A 218 -11.26 -29.95 -11.08
CA GLY A 218 -11.83 -31.01 -10.24
C GLY A 218 -12.42 -30.48 -8.93
N PRO A 219 -12.81 -31.37 -7.98
CA PRO A 219 -13.43 -30.95 -6.73
C PRO A 219 -12.48 -30.10 -5.88
N VAL A 220 -13.02 -29.06 -5.26
CA VAL A 220 -12.26 -28.14 -4.41
C VAL A 220 -12.21 -28.68 -2.98
N ASP A 221 -11.01 -28.82 -2.42
CA ASP A 221 -10.84 -29.23 -1.02
C ASP A 221 -11.09 -28.07 -0.06
N ILE A 222 -12.32 -28.04 0.49
CA ILE A 222 -12.80 -27.02 1.44
C ILE A 222 -11.88 -26.89 2.66
N SER A 223 -11.30 -28.01 3.13
CA SER A 223 -10.46 -28.02 4.33
C SER A 223 -9.15 -27.24 4.13
N LYS A 224 -8.64 -27.19 2.88
CA LYS A 224 -7.43 -26.44 2.53
C LYS A 224 -7.73 -24.98 2.22
N ILE A 225 -8.73 -24.70 1.38
CA ILE A 225 -9.07 -23.30 1.04
C ILE A 225 -9.49 -22.49 2.27
N ASN A 226 -10.10 -23.12 3.27
CA ASN A 226 -10.54 -22.43 4.50
C ASN A 226 -9.39 -22.03 5.44
N LYS A 227 -8.20 -22.62 5.29
CA LYS A 227 -7.03 -22.22 6.08
C LYS A 227 -6.39 -20.94 5.54
N LYS A 228 -6.62 -20.64 4.25
CA LYS A 228 -5.99 -19.53 3.53
C LYS A 228 -6.79 -18.24 3.59
N THR A 229 -6.08 -17.13 3.40
CA THR A 229 -6.65 -15.79 3.26
C THR A 229 -6.70 -15.43 1.77
N TRP A 230 -7.91 -15.28 1.23
CA TRP A 230 -8.14 -14.96 -0.19
C TRP A 230 -8.54 -13.49 -0.39
N THR A 231 -8.23 -12.93 -1.55
CA THR A 231 -8.92 -11.74 -2.06
C THR A 231 -10.29 -12.09 -2.61
N GLY A 232 -11.17 -11.10 -2.81
CA GLY A 232 -12.49 -11.34 -3.41
C GLY A 232 -12.39 -11.92 -4.82
N GLU A 233 -11.46 -11.40 -5.63
CA GLU A 233 -11.18 -11.87 -6.99
C GLU A 233 -10.68 -13.31 -6.99
N GLN A 234 -9.67 -13.63 -6.17
CA GLN A 234 -9.15 -15.00 -6.06
C GLN A 234 -10.24 -15.99 -5.62
N ALA A 235 -11.02 -15.61 -4.60
CA ALA A 235 -12.09 -16.47 -4.11
C ALA A 235 -13.15 -16.73 -5.19
N ALA A 236 -13.46 -15.74 -6.03
CA ALA A 236 -14.41 -15.88 -7.13
C ALA A 236 -13.96 -16.91 -8.18
N MET A 237 -12.65 -17.07 -8.41
CA MET A 237 -12.13 -18.01 -9.41
C MET A 237 -12.49 -19.47 -9.14
N PHE A 238 -12.54 -19.87 -7.86
CA PHE A 238 -12.90 -21.23 -7.48
C PHE A 238 -14.32 -21.35 -6.88
N PHE A 239 -15.00 -20.23 -6.63
CA PHE A 239 -16.35 -20.26 -6.03
C PHE A 239 -17.38 -20.91 -6.96
N GLU A 240 -17.22 -20.77 -8.28
CA GLU A 240 -18.11 -21.44 -9.24
C GLU A 240 -18.05 -22.96 -9.09
N SER A 241 -16.84 -23.55 -9.09
CA SER A 241 -16.63 -24.98 -8.85
C SER A 241 -17.13 -25.44 -7.48
N LEU A 242 -16.95 -24.61 -6.43
CA LEU A 242 -17.54 -24.90 -5.11
C LEU A 242 -19.07 -24.96 -5.20
N GLY A 243 -19.69 -24.01 -5.90
CA GLY A 243 -21.14 -23.88 -6.00
C GLY A 243 -21.86 -25.11 -6.56
N GLU A 244 -21.16 -25.97 -7.28
CA GLU A 244 -21.65 -27.23 -7.85
C GLU A 244 -21.61 -28.40 -6.86
N THR A 245 -20.85 -28.28 -5.77
CA THR A 245 -20.68 -29.31 -4.74
C THR A 245 -21.65 -29.13 -3.57
N ASP A 246 -22.10 -30.25 -2.96
CA ASP A 246 -22.91 -30.21 -1.74
C ASP A 246 -22.00 -30.19 -0.51
N PHE A 247 -22.04 -29.10 0.25
CA PHE A 247 -21.25 -28.92 1.48
C PHE A 247 -22.03 -28.03 2.46
N ASP A 248 -21.54 -27.82 3.68
CA ASP A 248 -22.18 -26.90 4.63
C ASP A 248 -21.61 -25.47 4.49
N THR A 249 -22.44 -24.50 4.11
CA THR A 249 -22.01 -23.09 3.94
C THR A 249 -21.51 -22.48 5.24
N GLU A 250 -22.00 -22.95 6.40
CA GLU A 250 -21.60 -22.42 7.70
C GLU A 250 -20.13 -22.73 8.04
N LYS A 251 -19.53 -23.72 7.35
CA LYS A 251 -18.13 -24.10 7.49
C LYS A 251 -17.17 -23.22 6.68
N LEU A 252 -17.66 -22.36 5.78
CA LEU A 252 -16.78 -21.51 4.98
C LEU A 252 -16.20 -20.36 5.78
N ASN A 253 -14.92 -20.07 5.56
CA ASN A 253 -14.27 -18.91 6.14
C ASN A 253 -14.77 -17.60 5.44
N PRO A 254 -14.63 -16.43 6.09
CA PRO A 254 -15.07 -15.16 5.51
C PRO A 254 -14.43 -14.81 4.16
N THR A 255 -13.17 -15.18 3.94
CA THR A 255 -12.44 -14.85 2.70
C THR A 255 -12.83 -15.71 1.52
N VAL A 256 -13.38 -16.89 1.74
CA VAL A 256 -14.02 -17.72 0.70
C VAL A 256 -15.43 -17.19 0.43
N LEU A 257 -16.19 -16.85 1.49
CA LEU A 257 -17.56 -16.35 1.38
C LEU A 257 -17.66 -15.04 0.56
N GLN A 258 -16.67 -14.17 0.57
CA GLN A 258 -16.68 -12.96 -0.28
C GLN A 258 -16.59 -13.26 -1.79
N GLY A 259 -16.24 -14.48 -2.20
CA GLY A 259 -16.02 -14.84 -3.60
C GLY A 259 -17.27 -15.20 -4.41
N PHE A 260 -18.45 -15.34 -3.78
CA PHE A 260 -19.63 -15.75 -4.56
C PHE A 260 -20.02 -14.66 -5.58
N THR A 261 -20.52 -15.06 -6.74
CA THR A 261 -21.07 -14.11 -7.71
C THR A 261 -22.58 -14.25 -7.79
N CYS A 262 -23.27 -13.21 -8.25
CA CYS A 262 -24.71 -13.32 -8.48
C CYS A 262 -25.04 -14.40 -9.53
N ASN A 263 -24.16 -14.63 -10.50
CA ASN A 263 -24.32 -15.69 -11.49
C ASN A 263 -24.30 -17.08 -10.81
N THR A 264 -23.34 -17.32 -9.92
CA THR A 264 -23.27 -18.59 -9.18
C THR A 264 -24.51 -18.76 -8.30
N VAL A 265 -24.91 -17.72 -7.56
CA VAL A 265 -26.09 -17.76 -6.68
C VAL A 265 -27.38 -18.04 -7.44
N ARG A 266 -27.56 -17.49 -8.65
CA ARG A 266 -28.73 -17.75 -9.51
C ARG A 266 -28.85 -19.21 -9.94
N LYS A 267 -27.73 -19.92 -10.07
CA LYS A 267 -27.69 -21.36 -10.42
C LYS A 267 -27.96 -22.26 -9.20
N MET A 268 -27.84 -21.74 -7.97
CA MET A 268 -28.02 -22.52 -6.73
C MET A 268 -29.48 -22.72 -6.33
N LYS A 269 -29.76 -23.81 -5.59
CA LYS A 269 -31.08 -24.06 -4.99
C LYS A 269 -31.42 -23.00 -3.91
N LYS A 270 -32.68 -22.56 -3.80
CA LYS A 270 -33.11 -21.53 -2.82
C LYS A 270 -32.72 -21.83 -1.37
N LYS A 271 -32.79 -23.09 -0.91
CA LYS A 271 -32.35 -23.48 0.44
C LYS A 271 -30.86 -23.20 0.66
N ARG A 272 -30.04 -23.46 -0.36
CA ARG A 272 -28.60 -23.21 -0.37
C ARG A 272 -28.27 -21.73 -0.34
N VAL A 273 -28.97 -20.94 -1.16
CA VAL A 273 -28.82 -19.48 -1.17
C VAL A 273 -29.11 -18.88 0.21
N ARG A 274 -30.19 -19.32 0.89
CA ARG A 274 -30.48 -18.89 2.27
C ARG A 274 -29.36 -19.26 3.25
N GLY A 275 -28.82 -20.48 3.15
CA GLY A 275 -27.68 -20.91 3.95
C GLY A 275 -26.43 -20.06 3.72
N LEU A 276 -26.14 -19.72 2.46
CA LEU A 276 -25.04 -18.84 2.08
C LEU A 276 -25.20 -17.43 2.66
N ILE A 277 -26.38 -16.82 2.49
CA ILE A 277 -26.68 -15.49 3.05
C ILE A 277 -26.52 -15.50 4.56
N ARG A 278 -27.11 -16.49 5.24
CA ARG A 278 -26.96 -16.68 6.68
C ARG A 278 -25.48 -16.79 7.06
N SER A 279 -24.69 -17.52 6.29
CA SER A 279 -23.25 -17.72 6.54
C SER A 279 -22.44 -16.43 6.45
N CYS A 280 -22.94 -15.41 5.75
CA CYS A 280 -22.32 -14.09 5.64
C CYS A 280 -22.66 -13.11 6.79
N ARG A 281 -23.56 -13.49 7.72
CA ARG A 281 -23.95 -12.64 8.86
C ARG A 281 -22.77 -12.28 9.79
N PRO A 282 -22.83 -11.14 10.51
CA PRO A 282 -21.85 -10.81 11.54
C PRO A 282 -21.80 -11.87 12.63
N ARG A 283 -20.60 -12.19 13.14
CA ARG A 283 -20.41 -13.10 14.30
C ARG A 283 -19.33 -12.57 15.22
N LYS A 284 -19.54 -12.72 16.52
CA LYS A 284 -18.53 -12.36 17.53
C LYS A 284 -17.26 -13.21 17.30
N GLY A 285 -16.11 -12.56 17.27
CA GLY A 285 -14.81 -13.23 17.05
C GLY A 285 -14.54 -13.68 15.61
N ARG A 286 -15.40 -13.33 14.64
CA ARG A 286 -15.17 -13.61 13.21
C ARG A 286 -15.09 -12.30 12.42
N ALA A 287 -14.14 -12.21 11.49
CA ALA A 287 -14.06 -11.09 10.57
C ALA A 287 -15.37 -10.94 9.76
N LYS A 288 -15.77 -9.68 9.53
CA LYS A 288 -16.90 -9.35 8.67
C LYS A 288 -16.60 -9.79 7.22
N VAL A 289 -17.55 -10.47 6.59
CA VAL A 289 -17.43 -10.83 5.16
C VAL A 289 -17.52 -9.55 4.35
N LYS A 290 -16.51 -9.27 3.51
CA LYS A 290 -16.52 -8.12 2.60
C LYS A 290 -17.41 -8.47 1.41
N LEU A 291 -18.46 -7.68 1.20
CA LEU A 291 -19.41 -7.90 0.11
C LEU A 291 -19.52 -6.65 -0.75
N GLU A 292 -19.72 -6.85 -2.05
CA GLU A 292 -19.93 -5.79 -3.03
C GLU A 292 -21.42 -5.49 -3.23
N GLU A 293 -21.75 -4.29 -3.70
CA GLU A 293 -23.15 -3.88 -3.99
C GLU A 293 -23.90 -4.87 -4.90
N THR A 294 -23.22 -5.45 -5.89
CA THR A 294 -23.80 -6.45 -6.81
C THR A 294 -24.19 -7.73 -6.08
N GLN A 295 -23.38 -8.17 -5.13
CA GLN A 295 -23.64 -9.33 -4.28
C GLN A 295 -24.82 -9.05 -3.34
N LEU A 296 -24.81 -7.89 -2.68
CA LEU A 296 -25.82 -7.50 -1.69
C LEU A 296 -27.21 -7.34 -2.32
N THR A 297 -27.31 -6.65 -3.45
CA THR A 297 -28.56 -6.52 -4.22
C THR A 297 -29.05 -7.87 -4.74
N CYS A 298 -28.14 -8.75 -5.15
CA CYS A 298 -28.48 -10.12 -5.55
C CYS A 298 -29.08 -10.92 -4.38
N MET A 299 -28.45 -10.87 -3.20
CA MET A 299 -28.96 -11.52 -1.99
C MET A 299 -30.39 -11.07 -1.67
N TYR A 300 -30.67 -9.76 -1.70
CA TYR A 300 -32.01 -9.21 -1.49
C TYR A 300 -33.02 -9.75 -2.51
N ASN A 301 -32.67 -9.71 -3.80
CA ASN A 301 -33.54 -10.19 -4.86
C ASN A 301 -33.88 -11.69 -4.72
N GLN A 302 -32.94 -12.51 -4.21
CA GLN A 302 -33.18 -13.94 -3.96
C GLN A 302 -34.08 -14.23 -2.75
N LEU A 303 -34.22 -13.26 -1.84
CA LEU A 303 -35.05 -13.38 -0.63
C LEU A 303 -36.45 -12.78 -0.79
N LYS A 304 -36.73 -12.09 -1.89
CA LYS A 304 -38.02 -11.42 -2.13
C LYS A 304 -39.19 -12.40 -1.96
N GLY A 305 -40.11 -12.06 -1.06
CA GLY A 305 -41.30 -12.88 -0.72
C GLY A 305 -41.11 -13.92 0.39
N ASN A 306 -39.92 -14.04 0.99
CA ASN A 306 -39.65 -14.94 2.13
C ASN A 306 -38.55 -14.38 3.06
N LEU A 307 -38.74 -13.14 3.50
CA LEU A 307 -37.82 -12.43 4.38
C LEU A 307 -38.17 -12.72 5.86
N SER A 308 -37.21 -13.28 6.61
CA SER A 308 -37.31 -13.40 8.06
C SER A 308 -37.19 -12.03 8.71
N GLN A 309 -37.86 -11.83 9.85
CA GLN A 309 -37.74 -10.60 10.63
C GLN A 309 -36.61 -10.68 11.69
N ASP A 310 -35.90 -11.81 11.76
CA ASP A 310 -34.65 -11.90 12.54
C ASP A 310 -33.50 -11.30 11.71
N PHE A 311 -33.29 -9.99 11.88
CA PHE A 311 -32.32 -9.26 11.06
C PHE A 311 -30.86 -9.63 11.37
N ALA A 312 -30.58 -10.29 12.51
CA ALA A 312 -29.25 -10.76 12.86
C ALA A 312 -28.81 -11.98 12.00
N ASP A 313 -29.76 -12.64 11.32
CA ASP A 313 -29.46 -13.72 10.39
C ASP A 313 -28.92 -13.24 9.04
N TYR A 314 -28.90 -11.92 8.78
CA TYR A 314 -28.44 -11.34 7.52
C TYR A 314 -27.10 -10.59 7.68
N PRO A 315 -26.33 -10.44 6.60
CA PRO A 315 -25.23 -9.49 6.56
C PRO A 315 -25.76 -8.07 6.76
N SER A 316 -25.19 -7.29 7.68
CA SER A 316 -25.64 -5.91 7.95
C SER A 316 -25.65 -5.04 6.69
N ASP A 317 -24.67 -5.22 5.79
CA ASP A 317 -24.56 -4.45 4.54
C ASP A 317 -25.71 -4.74 3.57
N MET A 318 -26.30 -5.93 3.64
CA MET A 318 -27.45 -6.30 2.82
C MET A 318 -28.71 -5.54 3.26
N LEU A 319 -28.80 -5.21 4.55
CA LEU A 319 -29.92 -4.50 5.16
C LEU A 319 -30.11 -3.09 4.57
N ILE A 320 -29.06 -2.49 4.00
CA ILE A 320 -29.13 -1.20 3.30
C ILE A 320 -30.11 -1.25 2.11
N TYR A 321 -30.25 -2.43 1.48
CA TYR A 321 -31.04 -2.61 0.26
C TYR A 321 -32.48 -3.08 0.52
N LEU A 322 -32.82 -3.41 1.77
CA LEU A 322 -34.18 -3.78 2.14
C LEU A 322 -35.13 -2.59 1.91
N ASN A 323 -36.36 -2.90 1.51
CA ASN A 323 -37.42 -1.90 1.51
C ASN A 323 -38.03 -1.85 2.91
N ILE A 324 -38.14 -0.67 3.51
CA ILE A 324 -38.74 -0.52 4.85
C ILE A 324 -40.18 -1.07 4.92
N LYS A 325 -40.89 -1.11 3.79
CA LYS A 325 -42.23 -1.73 3.69
C LYS A 325 -42.22 -3.25 3.94
N ASP A 326 -41.08 -3.90 3.78
CA ASP A 326 -40.88 -5.33 4.05
C ASP A 326 -40.55 -5.58 5.55
N VAL A 327 -40.37 -4.52 6.35
CA VAL A 327 -40.06 -4.58 7.79
C VAL A 327 -41.35 -4.36 8.59
N GLN A 328 -41.65 -5.30 9.48
CA GLN A 328 -42.80 -5.16 10.38
C GLN A 328 -42.54 -4.07 11.42
N CYS A 329 -43.55 -3.24 11.70
CA CYS A 329 -43.44 -2.11 12.63
C CYS A 329 -42.86 -2.51 14.00
N ALA A 330 -43.25 -3.66 14.54
CA ALA A 330 -42.75 -4.16 15.84
C ALA A 330 -41.24 -4.48 15.84
N ASN A 331 -40.67 -4.81 14.68
CA ASN A 331 -39.26 -5.21 14.53
C ASN A 331 -38.40 -4.07 13.95
N CYS A 332 -38.95 -2.87 13.85
CA CYS A 332 -38.28 -1.75 13.21
C CYS A 332 -37.00 -1.34 13.95
N ARG A 333 -37.03 -1.30 15.29
CA ARG A 333 -35.83 -1.04 16.11
C ARG A 333 -34.77 -2.11 15.92
N SER A 334 -35.14 -3.40 15.85
CA SER A 334 -34.19 -4.49 15.60
C SER A 334 -33.56 -4.41 14.21
N TYR A 335 -34.33 -3.99 13.20
CA TYR A 335 -33.82 -3.74 11.85
C TYR A 335 -32.73 -2.66 11.86
N PHE A 336 -33.02 -1.48 12.41
CA PHE A 336 -32.05 -0.39 12.46
C PHE A 336 -30.84 -0.71 13.33
N THR A 337 -31.03 -1.48 14.42
CA THR A 337 -29.90 -1.95 15.25
C THR A 337 -28.96 -2.86 14.45
N ALA A 338 -29.50 -3.79 13.66
CA ALA A 338 -28.69 -4.68 12.81
C ALA A 338 -28.06 -3.94 11.62
N LEU A 339 -28.80 -3.01 11.01
CA LEU A 339 -28.34 -2.11 9.94
C LEU A 339 -27.25 -1.15 10.44
N GLY A 340 -27.29 -0.73 11.70
CA GLY A 340 -26.29 0.13 12.31
C GLY A 340 -24.88 -0.48 12.32
N ALA A 341 -24.73 -1.78 12.13
CA ALA A 341 -23.41 -2.42 11.95
C ALA A 341 -22.92 -2.44 10.48
N ALA A 342 -23.72 -1.91 9.55
CA ALA A 342 -23.39 -1.87 8.13
C ALA A 342 -22.25 -0.92 7.82
N ASP A 343 -21.63 -1.15 6.67
CA ASP A 343 -20.68 -0.24 6.03
C ASP A 343 -21.42 0.53 4.93
N PHE A 344 -21.92 1.73 5.28
CA PHE A 344 -22.69 2.56 4.37
C PHE A 344 -21.91 3.02 3.13
N THR A 345 -20.57 2.88 3.12
CA THR A 345 -19.75 3.21 1.94
C THR A 345 -19.83 2.16 0.82
N VAL A 346 -20.46 1.00 1.07
CA VAL A 346 -20.65 -0.03 0.04
C VAL A 346 -21.71 0.35 -0.99
N ALA A 347 -22.69 1.16 -0.58
CA ALA A 347 -23.77 1.59 -1.45
C ALA A 347 -23.28 2.67 -2.41
N SER A 348 -23.62 2.52 -3.69
CA SER A 348 -23.28 3.55 -4.68
C SER A 348 -24.14 4.81 -4.48
N SER A 349 -23.53 5.95 -4.80
CA SER A 349 -24.23 7.23 -4.84
C SER A 349 -25.41 7.24 -5.83
N VAL A 350 -25.41 6.35 -6.82
CA VAL A 350 -26.49 6.20 -7.82
C VAL A 350 -27.78 5.71 -7.16
N LEU A 351 -27.69 4.77 -6.22
CA LEU A 351 -28.86 4.27 -5.51
C LEU A 351 -29.30 5.19 -4.36
N ASN A 352 -28.40 6.07 -3.90
CA ASN A 352 -28.63 7.11 -2.88
C ASN A 352 -29.45 6.61 -1.68
N LYS A 353 -29.10 5.42 -1.16
CA LYS A 353 -29.88 4.75 -0.11
C LYS A 353 -29.83 5.49 1.23
N ASP A 354 -28.70 6.13 1.53
CA ASP A 354 -28.44 6.75 2.83
C ASP A 354 -29.42 7.87 3.17
N SER A 355 -29.77 8.71 2.19
CA SER A 355 -30.67 9.86 2.39
C SER A 355 -32.09 9.46 2.81
N GLY A 356 -32.58 8.32 2.30
CA GLY A 356 -33.89 7.76 2.67
C GLY A 356 -33.84 7.02 4.02
N LEU A 357 -32.78 6.24 4.26
CA LEU A 357 -32.66 5.36 5.42
C LEU A 357 -32.71 6.10 6.75
N PHE A 358 -32.07 7.27 6.84
CA PHE A 358 -32.14 8.04 8.10
C PHE A 358 -33.55 8.61 8.35
N SER A 359 -34.24 9.08 7.32
CA SER A 359 -35.63 9.55 7.45
C SER A 359 -36.56 8.40 7.89
N GLU A 360 -36.33 7.20 7.38
CA GLU A 360 -37.04 5.99 7.81
C GLU A 360 -36.71 5.62 9.26
N ALA A 361 -35.44 5.77 9.67
CA ALA A 361 -35.02 5.57 11.06
C ALA A 361 -35.68 6.57 12.01
N GLN A 362 -35.78 7.84 11.62
CA GLN A 362 -36.44 8.87 12.43
C GLN A 362 -37.91 8.52 12.68
N ASN A 363 -38.64 8.19 11.61
CA ASN A 363 -40.04 7.78 11.71
C ASN A 363 -40.22 6.52 12.56
N CYS A 364 -39.30 5.57 12.43
CA CYS A 364 -39.32 4.30 13.15
C CYS A 364 -39.03 4.44 14.65
N LEU A 365 -38.03 5.23 15.00
CA LEU A 365 -37.50 5.36 16.35
C LEU A 365 -38.17 6.49 17.13
N GLY A 366 -39.00 7.31 16.47
CA GLY A 366 -39.65 8.47 17.08
C GLY A 366 -38.68 9.61 17.35
N ILE A 367 -37.60 9.73 16.56
CA ILE A 367 -36.60 10.78 16.71
C ILE A 367 -37.19 12.09 16.21
N SER A 368 -37.44 13.02 17.13
CA SER A 368 -37.89 14.38 16.83
C SER A 368 -36.76 15.39 17.05
N GLY A 369 -36.53 16.27 16.07
CA GLY A 369 -35.47 17.28 16.15
C GLY A 369 -34.10 16.74 15.78
N VAL A 370 -33.05 17.53 16.08
CA VAL A 370 -31.66 17.25 15.66
C VAL A 370 -30.80 16.63 16.75
N LYS A 371 -31.27 16.59 18.00
CA LYS A 371 -30.50 16.05 19.12
C LYS A 371 -30.78 14.56 19.31
N LEU A 372 -29.76 13.73 19.08
CA LEU A 372 -29.84 12.28 19.26
C LEU A 372 -29.52 11.90 20.70
N SER A 373 -30.37 11.08 21.32
CA SER A 373 -30.09 10.48 22.63
C SER A 373 -29.05 9.37 22.53
N GLY A 374 -28.43 8.97 23.65
CA GLY A 374 -27.52 7.82 23.66
C GLY A 374 -28.16 6.53 23.12
N GLY A 375 -29.47 6.33 23.35
CA GLY A 375 -30.21 5.19 22.81
C GLY A 375 -30.39 5.25 21.29
N ASP A 376 -30.60 6.45 20.73
CA ASP A 376 -30.70 6.65 19.28
C ASP A 376 -29.34 6.38 18.62
N VAL A 377 -28.27 6.95 19.17
CA VAL A 377 -26.89 6.77 18.69
C VAL A 377 -26.48 5.29 18.73
N GLU A 378 -26.89 4.55 19.76
CA GLU A 378 -26.60 3.12 19.86
C GLU A 378 -27.28 2.31 18.75
N VAL A 379 -28.56 2.60 18.47
CA VAL A 379 -29.34 1.93 17.42
C VAL A 379 -28.83 2.31 16.03
N LEU A 380 -28.56 3.59 15.77
CA LEU A 380 -28.07 4.08 14.48
C LEU A 380 -26.67 3.56 14.15
N GLY A 381 -25.82 3.35 15.16
CA GLY A 381 -24.51 2.74 14.98
C GLY A 381 -23.62 3.50 13.98
N ASN A 382 -23.18 2.82 12.92
CA ASN A 382 -22.36 3.38 11.84
C ASN A 382 -23.16 4.29 10.88
N MET A 383 -24.49 4.33 10.98
CA MET A 383 -25.30 5.28 10.21
C MET A 383 -24.93 6.73 10.57
N VAL A 384 -24.31 6.97 11.74
CA VAL A 384 -23.79 8.29 12.11
C VAL A 384 -22.86 8.88 11.05
N CYS A 385 -22.16 8.04 10.28
CA CYS A 385 -21.22 8.47 9.25
C CYS A 385 -21.91 9.16 8.06
N THR A 386 -23.21 8.94 7.87
CA THR A 386 -23.99 9.54 6.78
C THR A 386 -24.86 10.71 7.24
N LEU A 387 -24.89 11.00 8.55
CA LEU A 387 -25.71 12.07 9.11
C LEU A 387 -25.18 13.45 8.76
N ASP A 388 -26.10 14.39 8.59
CA ASP A 388 -25.77 15.81 8.53
C ASP A 388 -25.17 16.30 9.85
N SER A 389 -24.28 17.28 9.77
CA SER A 389 -23.62 17.90 10.93
C SER A 389 -24.58 18.38 12.01
N SER A 390 -25.78 18.84 11.64
CA SER A 390 -26.80 19.31 12.60
C SER A 390 -27.21 18.22 13.59
N TYR A 391 -27.16 16.94 13.19
CA TYR A 391 -27.46 15.80 14.06
C TYR A 391 -26.28 15.35 14.91
N ILE A 392 -25.11 15.96 14.73
CA ILE A 392 -23.90 15.63 15.48
C ILE A 392 -23.66 16.64 16.58
N GLU A 393 -23.81 17.94 16.29
CA GLU A 393 -23.35 19.04 17.15
C GLU A 393 -23.78 19.00 18.61
N ASP A 394 -25.04 18.65 18.88
CA ASP A 394 -25.64 18.73 20.22
C ASP A 394 -26.14 17.36 20.73
N SER A 395 -25.72 16.28 20.06
CA SER A 395 -26.08 14.89 20.36
C SER A 395 -25.28 14.31 21.52
N ASP A 396 -25.72 13.17 22.03
CA ASP A 396 -25.03 12.45 23.12
C ASP A 396 -23.56 12.17 22.77
N SER A 397 -22.67 12.33 23.75
CA SER A 397 -21.22 12.11 23.61
C SER A 397 -20.82 10.74 23.05
N LEU A 398 -21.68 9.72 23.19
CA LEU A 398 -21.50 8.39 22.58
C LEU A 398 -21.31 8.47 21.06
N ILE A 399 -21.80 9.53 20.41
CA ILE A 399 -21.65 9.72 18.97
C ILE A 399 -20.19 9.78 18.55
N LEU A 400 -19.30 10.31 19.40
CA LEU A 400 -17.86 10.36 19.14
C LEU A 400 -17.26 8.95 19.01
N GLU A 401 -17.74 7.98 19.80
CA GLU A 401 -17.31 6.59 19.68
C GLU A 401 -17.76 5.96 18.36
N LYS A 402 -18.95 6.32 17.88
CA LYS A 402 -19.47 5.84 16.58
C LYS A 402 -18.73 6.49 15.41
N LEU A 403 -18.37 7.78 15.51
CA LEU A 403 -17.62 8.49 14.48
C LEU A 403 -16.21 7.92 14.24
N LYS A 404 -15.61 7.25 15.24
CA LYS A 404 -14.32 6.55 15.09
C LYS A 404 -14.36 5.46 14.02
N ALA A 405 -15.52 4.86 13.77
CA ALA A 405 -15.70 3.81 12.77
C ALA A 405 -15.86 4.37 11.34
N CYS A 406 -16.05 5.69 11.18
CA CYS A 406 -16.27 6.31 9.88
C CYS A 406 -15.00 6.31 9.02
N LYS A 407 -15.14 5.83 7.79
CA LYS A 407 -14.04 5.79 6.82
C LYS A 407 -13.62 7.18 6.34
N ASP A 408 -14.56 8.12 6.31
CA ASP A 408 -14.33 9.53 5.97
C ASP A 408 -15.35 10.41 6.70
N LEU A 409 -15.03 11.70 6.83
CA LEU A 409 -15.89 12.70 7.45
C LEU A 409 -15.86 13.99 6.61
N SER A 410 -17.04 14.56 6.37
CA SER A 410 -17.16 15.85 5.69
C SER A 410 -16.68 17.01 6.59
N ALA A 411 -16.34 18.16 5.98
CA ALA A 411 -15.86 19.32 6.73
C ALA A 411 -16.88 19.83 7.78
N SER A 412 -18.18 19.78 7.48
CA SER A 412 -19.24 20.15 8.43
C SER A 412 -19.34 19.14 9.58
N GLN A 413 -19.29 17.83 9.30
CA GLN A 413 -19.27 16.80 10.35
C GLN A 413 -18.05 16.94 11.26
N VAL A 414 -16.88 17.29 10.70
CA VAL A 414 -15.67 17.58 11.48
C VAL A 414 -15.86 18.79 12.37
N ALA A 415 -16.44 19.89 11.87
CA ALA A 415 -16.72 21.07 12.69
C ALA A 415 -17.67 20.76 13.85
N ALA A 416 -18.72 19.97 13.60
CA ALA A 416 -19.65 19.51 14.62
C ALA A 416 -18.99 18.61 15.67
N MET A 417 -18.15 17.68 15.22
CA MET A 417 -17.35 16.83 16.10
C MET A 417 -16.37 17.65 16.96
N GLU A 418 -15.69 18.65 16.38
CA GLU A 418 -14.78 19.52 17.13
C GLU A 418 -15.49 20.32 18.21
N LYS A 419 -16.73 20.78 17.97
CA LYS A 419 -17.55 21.46 18.98
C LYS A 419 -17.75 20.56 20.21
N LEU A 420 -18.15 19.31 20.01
CA LEU A 420 -18.29 18.32 21.09
C LEU A 420 -16.96 18.03 21.81
N LEU A 421 -15.86 17.93 21.07
CA LEU A 421 -14.53 17.66 21.66
C LEU A 421 -14.02 18.86 22.48
N LEU A 422 -14.28 20.08 22.04
CA LEU A 422 -13.80 21.28 22.73
C LEU A 422 -14.50 21.56 24.06
N ASP A 423 -15.69 20.99 24.28
CA ASP A 423 -16.39 21.03 25.57
C ASP A 423 -15.73 20.12 26.63
N VAL A 424 -14.81 19.22 26.24
CA VAL A 424 -14.05 18.37 27.15
C VAL A 424 -12.91 19.16 27.82
N THR A 425 -12.90 19.23 29.15
CA THR A 425 -11.94 20.09 29.91
C THR A 425 -10.61 19.42 30.28
N THR A 426 -10.44 18.11 30.02
CA THR A 426 -9.26 17.32 30.47
C THR A 426 -8.47 16.72 29.31
N TRP A 427 -7.74 17.56 28.58
CA TRP A 427 -6.90 17.12 27.46
C TRP A 427 -5.47 16.77 27.85
N ASN A 428 -5.02 15.55 27.56
CA ASN A 428 -3.62 15.12 27.69
C ASN A 428 -3.24 14.16 26.53
N ALA A 429 -1.97 13.72 26.48
CA ALA A 429 -1.50 12.84 25.40
C ALA A 429 -2.27 11.52 25.33
N LYS A 430 -2.72 10.98 26.47
CA LYS A 430 -3.51 9.75 26.52
C LYS A 430 -4.93 9.96 25.98
N THR A 431 -5.60 11.05 26.35
CA THR A 431 -6.94 11.32 25.82
C THR A 431 -6.93 11.57 24.31
N LEU A 432 -5.85 12.15 23.77
CA LEU A 432 -5.66 12.26 22.31
C LEU A 432 -5.46 10.89 21.63
N VAL A 433 -4.76 9.95 22.27
CA VAL A 433 -4.60 8.59 21.74
C VAL A 433 -5.92 7.82 21.78
N ASP A 434 -6.73 8.03 22.82
CA ASP A 434 -8.03 7.37 23.00
C ASP A 434 -9.08 7.84 21.97
N LEU A 435 -8.82 8.94 21.22
CA LEU A 435 -9.64 9.38 20.07
C LEU A 435 -9.54 8.46 18.84
N GLY A 436 -8.63 7.48 18.82
CA GLY A 436 -8.50 6.55 17.70
C GLY A 436 -8.07 7.27 16.42
N GLU A 437 -8.84 7.13 15.34
CA GLU A 437 -8.51 7.71 14.01
C GLU A 437 -8.98 9.16 13.82
N LEU A 438 -9.82 9.67 14.72
CA LEU A 438 -10.38 11.03 14.62
C LEU A 438 -9.33 12.15 14.48
N PRO A 439 -8.16 12.09 15.14
CA PRO A 439 -7.12 13.10 14.99
C PRO A 439 -6.69 13.38 13.54
N LEU A 440 -6.86 12.42 12.62
CA LEU A 440 -6.57 12.59 11.19
C LEU A 440 -7.47 13.63 10.49
N TYR A 441 -8.63 13.94 11.06
CA TYR A 441 -9.60 14.88 10.49
C TYR A 441 -9.60 16.24 11.20
N LEU A 442 -9.02 16.32 12.40
CA LEU A 442 -9.05 17.52 13.23
C LEU A 442 -8.24 18.66 12.60
N THR A 443 -8.74 19.87 12.80
CA THR A 443 -8.27 21.10 12.16
C THR A 443 -7.47 21.96 13.14
N GLU A 444 -7.05 23.14 12.67
CA GLU A 444 -6.35 24.13 13.50
C GLU A 444 -7.22 24.62 14.67
N ASN A 445 -8.55 24.58 14.55
CA ASN A 445 -9.45 24.98 15.64
C ASN A 445 -9.26 24.10 16.89
N PHE A 446 -9.16 22.79 16.70
CA PHE A 446 -8.81 21.85 17.77
C PHE A 446 -7.33 21.93 18.14
N TRP A 447 -6.43 21.77 17.17
CA TRP A 447 -4.99 21.70 17.44
C TRP A 447 -4.42 22.99 18.03
N GLY A 448 -5.04 24.15 17.78
CA GLY A 448 -4.65 25.44 18.34
C GLY A 448 -4.71 25.51 19.86
N LYS A 449 -5.48 24.63 20.52
CA LYS A 449 -5.60 24.56 22.00
C LYS A 449 -4.40 23.91 22.68
N PHE A 450 -3.53 23.23 21.93
CA PHE A 450 -2.46 22.41 22.49
C PHE A 450 -1.08 23.07 22.36
N LYS A 451 -0.27 22.96 23.42
CA LYS A 451 1.15 23.34 23.39
C LYS A 451 1.93 22.41 22.44
N SER A 452 3.00 22.93 21.84
CA SER A 452 3.84 22.16 20.90
C SER A 452 4.46 20.90 21.54
N LYS A 453 4.89 20.95 22.81
CA LYS A 453 5.39 19.76 23.55
C LYS A 453 4.34 18.63 23.61
N THR A 454 3.07 18.98 23.85
CA THR A 454 1.96 18.01 23.89
C THR A 454 1.69 17.40 22.51
N LYS A 455 1.65 18.24 21.46
CA LYS A 455 1.49 17.79 20.07
C LYS A 455 2.62 16.83 19.66
N LYS A 456 3.87 17.19 19.97
CA LYS A 456 5.04 16.37 19.68
C LYS A 456 4.96 15.00 20.37
N ARG A 457 4.65 14.98 21.68
CA ARG A 457 4.47 13.74 22.46
C ARG A 457 3.38 12.84 21.86
N PHE A 458 2.26 13.42 21.45
CA PHE A 458 1.19 12.69 20.76
C PHE A 458 1.66 12.09 19.42
N LEU A 459 2.30 12.89 18.57
CA LEU A 459 2.76 12.44 17.25
C LEU A 459 3.80 11.31 17.32
N LYS A 460 4.68 11.31 18.33
CA LYS A 460 5.67 10.22 18.54
C LYS A 460 5.01 8.85 18.64
N THR A 461 3.83 8.75 19.24
CA THR A 461 3.08 7.49 19.38
C THR A 461 2.07 7.29 18.26
N PHE A 462 1.47 8.37 17.78
CA PHE A 462 0.39 8.32 16.79
C PHE A 462 0.92 7.96 15.39
N MET A 463 1.96 8.65 14.92
CA MET A 463 2.45 8.50 13.54
C MET A 463 2.93 7.09 13.20
N PRO A 464 3.72 6.40 14.05
CA PRO A 464 4.13 5.01 13.76
C PRO A 464 2.94 4.07 13.63
N LYS A 465 1.90 4.21 14.47
CA LYS A 465 0.68 3.41 14.39
C LYS A 465 -0.04 3.63 13.05
N GLN A 466 -0.12 4.88 12.60
CA GLN A 466 -0.78 5.20 11.33
C GLN A 466 -0.01 4.73 10.10
N ARG A 467 1.32 4.83 10.13
CA ARG A 467 2.19 4.29 9.08
C ARG A 467 2.07 2.76 9.02
N LYS A 468 2.06 2.06 10.16
CA LYS A 468 1.84 0.60 10.24
C LYS A 468 0.46 0.17 9.71
N LYS A 469 -0.58 0.99 9.95
CA LYS A 469 -1.92 0.79 9.40
C LYS A 469 -2.04 1.16 7.92
N LYS A 470 -0.97 1.65 7.29
CA LYS A 470 -0.94 2.10 5.89
C LYS A 470 -2.04 3.13 5.59
N VAL A 471 -2.24 4.07 6.51
CA VAL A 471 -3.21 5.15 6.31
C VAL A 471 -2.85 5.95 5.06
N LYS A 472 -3.88 6.29 4.27
CA LYS A 472 -3.73 7.10 3.05
C LYS A 472 -2.89 8.35 3.34
N LYS A 473 -1.81 8.53 2.59
CA LYS A 473 -0.87 9.66 2.71
C LYS A 473 -1.58 11.02 2.72
N SER A 474 -2.66 11.17 1.96
CA SER A 474 -3.47 12.40 1.94
C SER A 474 -4.08 12.78 3.30
N LYS A 475 -4.42 11.80 4.15
CA LYS A 475 -4.90 12.06 5.52
C LYS A 475 -3.75 12.48 6.44
N LEU A 476 -2.59 11.84 6.33
CA LEU A 476 -1.39 12.22 7.09
C LEU A 476 -0.94 13.64 6.74
N LYS A 477 -0.96 13.99 5.45
CA LYS A 477 -0.68 15.35 4.97
C LYS A 477 -1.64 16.39 5.58
N LYS A 478 -2.95 16.11 5.57
CA LYS A 478 -3.96 16.99 6.19
C LYS A 478 -3.69 17.17 7.69
N LEU A 479 -3.42 16.08 8.41
CA LEU A 479 -3.04 16.13 9.83
C LEU A 479 -1.83 17.04 10.04
N PHE A 480 -0.73 16.80 9.31
CA PHE A 480 0.50 17.58 9.47
C PHE A 480 0.28 19.06 9.20
N LYS A 481 -0.48 19.41 8.15
CA LYS A 481 -0.84 20.79 7.83
C LYS A 481 -1.57 21.48 8.98
N HIS A 482 -2.56 20.82 9.58
CA HIS A 482 -3.37 21.41 10.65
C HIS A 482 -2.68 21.41 12.02
N ILE A 483 -1.93 20.37 12.38
CA ILE A 483 -1.26 20.29 13.67
C ILE A 483 -0.06 21.24 13.76
N SER A 484 0.59 21.50 12.63
CA SER A 484 1.83 22.29 12.50
C SER A 484 1.61 23.75 12.17
N ALA A 485 0.36 24.24 12.08
CA ALA A 485 -0.01 25.62 11.72
C ALA A 485 0.52 26.69 12.70
N ARG A 486 1.84 26.89 12.74
CA ARG A 486 2.52 27.99 13.43
C ARG A 486 3.22 28.84 12.39
N LYS A 487 3.11 30.16 12.55
CA LYS A 487 3.91 31.15 11.82
C LYS A 487 5.28 31.23 12.48
N THR A 488 6.35 30.83 11.79
CA THR A 488 7.72 31.17 12.22
C THR A 488 8.02 32.64 11.94
N LYS A 489 8.98 33.19 12.68
CA LYS A 489 9.55 34.51 12.36
C LYS A 489 10.43 34.35 11.12
N ARG A 490 10.26 35.22 10.12
CA ARG A 490 11.13 35.25 8.94
C ARG A 490 12.56 35.53 9.39
N GLY A 491 13.48 34.61 9.08
CA GLY A 491 14.92 34.74 9.32
C GLY A 491 15.69 34.25 8.09
N ALA A 492 16.89 34.77 7.87
CA ALA A 492 17.72 34.48 6.69
C ALA A 492 18.51 33.15 6.80
N GLY A 493 18.16 32.24 7.71
CA GLY A 493 18.87 30.98 7.94
C GLY A 493 18.09 29.97 8.78
N CYS A 494 18.72 28.83 9.08
CA CYS A 494 18.15 27.82 9.97
C CYS A 494 18.11 28.36 11.41
N THR A 495 16.90 28.51 11.97
CA THR A 495 16.66 29.09 13.31
C THR A 495 16.05 28.09 14.29
N VAL A 496 15.50 26.99 13.80
CA VAL A 496 14.88 25.93 14.62
C VAL A 496 15.84 24.78 14.96
N GLY A 497 17.08 24.83 14.45
CA GLY A 497 18.10 23.80 14.61
C GLY A 497 18.28 22.95 13.35
N ASN A 498 19.53 22.59 13.02
CA ASN A 498 19.82 21.79 11.84
C ASN A 498 19.20 20.40 11.95
N ILE A 499 18.72 19.88 10.81
CA ILE A 499 18.24 18.51 10.71
C ILE A 499 19.47 17.60 10.73
N THR A 500 19.50 16.69 11.70
CA THR A 500 20.52 15.65 11.89
C THR A 500 19.86 14.27 11.85
N GLN A 501 20.68 13.22 11.77
CA GLN A 501 20.21 11.83 11.85
C GLN A 501 19.33 11.56 13.10
N VAL A 502 19.69 12.15 14.24
CA VAL A 502 18.92 12.05 15.49
C VAL A 502 17.55 12.69 15.34
N THR A 503 17.48 13.90 14.75
CA THR A 503 16.19 14.57 14.52
C THR A 503 15.31 13.82 13.52
N VAL A 504 15.91 13.17 12.52
CA VAL A 504 15.21 12.32 11.55
C VAL A 504 14.68 11.06 12.23
N SER A 505 15.38 10.54 13.24
CA SER A 505 14.98 9.35 13.99
C SER A 505 13.78 9.57 14.92
N ASP A 506 13.45 10.82 15.26
CA ASP A 506 12.22 11.18 15.97
C ASP A 506 10.98 10.73 15.20
N ASN A 507 10.07 10.04 15.86
CA ASN A 507 8.83 9.55 15.24
C ASN A 507 7.85 10.67 14.87
N ALA A 508 7.97 11.85 15.49
CA ALA A 508 7.20 13.03 15.17
C ALA A 508 7.77 13.84 13.98
N PHE A 509 8.97 13.53 13.48
CA PHE A 509 9.55 14.19 12.31
C PHE A 509 8.58 14.13 11.10
N PRO A 510 8.39 15.24 10.34
CA PRO A 510 9.13 16.52 10.36
C PRO A 510 8.48 17.62 11.23
N PHE A 511 7.69 17.27 12.25
CA PHE A 511 7.03 18.27 13.11
C PHE A 511 8.03 19.22 13.78
N GLY A 512 7.77 20.52 13.68
CA GLY A 512 8.63 21.59 14.21
C GLY A 512 9.32 22.42 13.12
N TYR A 513 9.36 21.89 11.90
CA TYR A 513 9.82 22.61 10.72
C TYR A 513 8.61 23.06 9.89
N ASP A 514 8.62 24.31 9.44
CA ASP A 514 7.81 24.70 8.29
C ASP A 514 8.63 24.51 7.00
N LEU A 515 8.02 24.78 5.85
CA LEU A 515 8.67 24.56 4.56
C LEU A 515 10.01 25.30 4.42
N THR A 516 10.07 26.56 4.86
CA THR A 516 11.27 27.39 4.77
C THR A 516 12.36 26.89 5.70
N GLN A 517 12.04 26.59 6.95
CA GLN A 517 13.00 26.03 7.91
C GLN A 517 13.44 24.63 7.51
N PHE A 518 12.55 23.79 6.97
CA PHE A 518 12.90 22.47 6.47
C PHE A 518 13.95 22.55 5.35
N ASP A 519 13.79 23.48 4.41
CA ASP A 519 14.76 23.72 3.34
C ASP A 519 16.09 24.25 3.86
N LEU A 520 16.06 25.26 4.74
CA LEU A 520 17.27 25.90 5.27
C LEU A 520 18.05 25.02 6.26
N CYS A 521 17.36 24.11 6.97
CA CYS A 521 17.97 23.25 7.99
C CYS A 521 18.34 21.85 7.49
N LEU A 522 17.91 21.46 6.28
CA LEU A 522 18.25 20.16 5.67
C LEU A 522 19.46 20.29 4.75
N ASP A 523 20.61 19.81 5.22
CA ASP A 523 21.83 19.76 4.43
C ASP A 523 21.89 18.50 3.54
N ILE A 524 22.50 18.63 2.36
CA ILE A 524 22.64 17.54 1.38
C ILE A 524 23.32 16.28 1.97
N PRO A 525 24.41 16.38 2.74
CA PRO A 525 25.04 15.20 3.35
C PRO A 525 24.07 14.45 4.27
N VAL A 526 23.31 15.16 5.11
CA VAL A 526 22.33 14.54 6.02
C VAL A 526 21.19 13.91 5.23
N LEU A 527 20.70 14.60 4.19
CA LEU A 527 19.68 14.07 3.29
C LEU A 527 20.11 12.73 2.68
N LYS A 528 21.33 12.65 2.14
CA LYS A 528 21.86 11.40 1.57
C LYS A 528 22.00 10.30 2.61
N ASP A 529 22.49 10.66 3.78
CA ASP A 529 22.81 9.72 4.86
C ASP A 529 21.56 9.11 5.52
N SER A 530 20.45 9.86 5.49
CA SER A 530 19.18 9.48 6.12
C SER A 530 18.00 9.43 5.14
N LEU A 531 18.26 9.28 3.84
CA LEU A 531 17.26 9.43 2.76
C LEU A 531 16.02 8.56 2.99
N ASP A 532 16.21 7.26 3.21
CA ASP A 532 15.09 6.32 3.41
C ASP A 532 14.22 6.73 4.60
N SER A 533 14.81 7.02 5.77
CA SER A 533 14.06 7.46 6.94
C SER A 533 13.34 8.80 6.71
N ILE A 534 13.90 9.73 5.93
CA ILE A 534 13.24 10.99 5.57
C ILE A 534 12.04 10.69 4.67
N CYS A 535 12.22 9.92 3.60
CA CYS A 535 11.18 9.55 2.63
C CYS A 535 10.02 8.78 3.29
N GLN A 536 10.30 7.92 4.27
CA GLN A 536 9.26 7.20 5.02
C GLN A 536 8.43 8.10 5.95
N LYS A 537 9.02 9.22 6.42
CA LYS A 537 8.40 10.09 7.43
C LYS A 537 7.75 11.35 6.88
N VAL A 538 8.20 11.84 5.72
CA VAL A 538 7.73 13.09 5.11
C VAL A 538 6.62 12.83 4.09
N ASP A 539 5.39 13.16 4.47
CA ASP A 539 4.18 12.94 3.65
C ASP A 539 3.70 14.20 2.89
N ASP A 540 4.29 15.38 3.17
CA ASP A 540 3.86 16.65 2.56
C ASP A 540 4.58 16.95 1.24
N ASN A 541 3.82 17.20 0.17
CA ASN A 541 4.39 17.41 -1.18
C ASN A 541 5.39 18.58 -1.25
N ASP A 542 5.22 19.64 -0.46
CA ASP A 542 6.12 20.78 -0.56
C ASP A 542 7.48 20.40 0.04
N PHE A 543 7.47 19.65 1.15
CA PHE A 543 8.69 19.11 1.77
C PHE A 543 9.33 18.05 0.87
N GLN A 544 8.53 17.18 0.25
CA GLN A 544 9.01 16.20 -0.73
C GLN A 544 9.66 16.87 -1.94
N THR A 545 9.12 18.01 -2.39
CA THR A 545 9.71 18.81 -3.46
C THR A 545 11.09 19.33 -3.07
N VAL A 546 11.24 19.81 -1.83
CA VAL A 546 12.55 20.22 -1.28
C VAL A 546 13.54 19.06 -1.24
N ILE A 547 13.08 17.88 -0.78
CA ILE A 547 13.89 16.65 -0.74
C ILE A 547 14.41 16.32 -2.14
N LEU A 548 13.51 16.20 -3.12
CA LEU A 548 13.90 15.81 -4.48
C LEU A 548 14.81 16.85 -5.14
N ARG A 549 14.52 18.15 -4.97
CA ARG A 549 15.38 19.23 -5.49
C ARG A 549 16.81 19.13 -4.92
N LYS A 550 16.96 19.02 -3.60
CA LYS A 550 18.28 18.85 -2.96
C LYS A 550 18.98 17.56 -3.39
N LEU A 551 18.22 16.50 -3.65
CA LEU A 551 18.79 15.26 -4.15
C LEU A 551 19.32 15.41 -5.58
N ASN A 552 18.60 16.12 -6.45
CA ASN A 552 19.06 16.44 -7.80
C ASN A 552 20.27 17.40 -7.78
N GLU A 553 20.34 18.34 -6.84
CA GLU A 553 21.54 19.16 -6.61
C GLU A 553 22.75 18.30 -6.24
N ALA A 554 22.54 17.24 -5.44
CA ALA A 554 23.58 16.29 -5.07
C ALA A 554 23.97 15.33 -6.20
N TYR A 555 23.06 15.09 -7.16
CA TYR A 555 23.22 14.15 -8.27
C TYR A 555 22.78 14.79 -9.61
N PRO A 556 23.56 15.75 -10.17
CA PRO A 556 23.16 16.47 -11.38
C PRO A 556 22.91 15.58 -12.60
N SER A 557 23.60 14.44 -12.68
CA SER A 557 23.47 13.46 -13.78
C SER A 557 22.34 12.44 -13.58
N GLY A 558 21.60 12.50 -12.47
CA GLY A 558 20.55 11.55 -12.12
C GLY A 558 20.80 10.85 -10.79
N VAL A 559 19.73 10.68 -10.02
CA VAL A 559 19.74 10.00 -8.72
C VAL A 559 20.12 8.52 -8.90
N PRO A 560 21.08 7.98 -8.12
CA PRO A 560 21.48 6.58 -8.21
C PRO A 560 20.30 5.62 -7.95
N GLU A 561 20.29 4.49 -8.63
CA GLU A 561 19.18 3.52 -8.58
C GLU A 561 18.82 3.08 -7.14
N GLU A 562 19.81 2.79 -6.30
CA GLU A 562 19.59 2.40 -4.89
C GLU A 562 18.86 3.50 -4.09
N GLN A 563 19.07 4.76 -4.44
CA GLN A 563 18.38 5.88 -3.81
C GLN A 563 17.01 6.12 -4.39
N VAL A 564 16.83 5.88 -5.70
CA VAL A 564 15.51 5.91 -6.35
C VAL A 564 14.57 4.88 -5.70
N GLN A 565 15.09 3.68 -5.39
CA GLN A 565 14.32 2.60 -4.75
C GLN A 565 13.72 3.00 -3.39
N VAL A 566 14.34 3.93 -2.65
CA VAL A 566 13.87 4.36 -1.31
C VAL A 566 13.09 5.69 -1.33
N LEU A 567 12.83 6.29 -2.50
CA LEU A 567 12.10 7.55 -2.58
C LEU A 567 10.66 7.45 -2.09
N GLY A 568 10.02 6.29 -2.24
CA GLY A 568 8.60 6.09 -1.90
C GLY A 568 7.72 7.21 -2.47
N SER A 569 6.89 7.83 -1.64
CA SER A 569 6.03 8.95 -2.05
C SER A 569 6.75 10.21 -2.54
N VAL A 570 8.03 10.42 -2.21
CA VAL A 570 8.83 11.54 -2.76
C VAL A 570 8.95 11.41 -4.29
N SER A 571 9.01 10.19 -4.82
CA SER A 571 9.08 9.97 -6.28
C SER A 571 7.90 10.60 -7.04
N ARG A 572 6.75 10.82 -6.39
CA ARG A 572 5.52 11.35 -7.03
C ARG A 572 5.62 12.83 -7.40
N VAL A 573 6.50 13.59 -6.74
CA VAL A 573 6.72 15.01 -7.07
C VAL A 573 7.74 15.20 -8.20
N ALA A 574 8.37 14.11 -8.66
CA ALA A 574 9.34 14.14 -9.74
C ALA A 574 8.73 14.58 -11.08
N THR A 575 9.46 15.43 -11.80
CA THR A 575 9.14 15.84 -13.16
C THR A 575 9.52 14.76 -14.17
N LEU A 576 9.11 14.93 -15.43
CA LEU A 576 9.53 14.01 -16.51
C LEU A 576 11.04 14.04 -16.74
N ASP A 577 11.67 15.22 -16.58
CA ASP A 577 13.11 15.38 -16.69
C ASP A 577 13.83 14.59 -15.58
N ASP A 578 13.34 14.65 -14.34
CA ASP A 578 13.87 13.86 -13.23
C ASP A 578 13.80 12.36 -13.53
N ILE A 579 12.62 11.86 -13.93
CA ILE A 579 12.38 10.45 -14.21
C ILE A 579 13.27 9.95 -15.35
N SER A 580 13.47 10.78 -16.39
CA SER A 580 14.30 10.41 -17.54
C SER A 580 15.77 10.18 -17.20
N LYS A 581 16.25 10.73 -16.08
CA LYS A 581 17.63 10.57 -15.58
C LYS A 581 17.79 9.37 -14.64
N TRP A 582 16.70 8.73 -14.23
CA TRP A 582 16.76 7.58 -13.34
C TRP A 582 17.18 6.32 -14.11
N THR A 583 18.13 5.59 -13.54
CA THR A 583 18.46 4.24 -14.00
C THR A 583 17.60 3.25 -13.23
N ILE A 584 16.74 2.52 -13.94
CA ILE A 584 15.85 1.51 -13.38
C ILE A 584 16.23 0.19 -14.06
N THR A 585 16.92 -0.70 -13.37
CA THR A 585 17.38 -1.99 -13.91
C THR A 585 16.96 -3.16 -13.03
N LYS A 586 16.72 -2.93 -11.73
CA LYS A 586 16.34 -3.95 -10.75
C LYS A 586 14.83 -3.99 -10.53
N VAL A 587 14.25 -5.18 -10.45
CA VAL A 587 12.81 -5.37 -10.21
C VAL A 587 12.39 -4.68 -8.91
N ASP A 588 13.24 -4.68 -7.89
CA ASP A 588 13.01 -4.00 -6.61
C ASP A 588 12.78 -2.48 -6.78
N THR A 589 13.56 -1.82 -7.65
CA THR A 589 13.44 -0.39 -7.95
C THR A 589 12.11 -0.09 -8.61
N LEU A 590 11.75 -0.85 -9.66
CA LEU A 590 10.46 -0.68 -10.33
C LEU A 590 9.31 -0.93 -9.35
N ALA A 591 9.37 -2.04 -8.61
CA ALA A 591 8.38 -2.40 -7.62
C ALA A 591 8.19 -1.30 -6.57
N ALA A 592 9.26 -0.65 -6.12
CA ALA A 592 9.18 0.49 -5.22
C ALA A 592 8.50 1.71 -5.87
N LEU A 593 8.83 2.03 -7.12
CA LEU A 593 8.25 3.16 -7.84
C LEU A 593 6.76 2.98 -8.17
N VAL A 594 6.26 1.75 -8.26
CA VAL A 594 4.88 1.46 -8.65
C VAL A 594 3.93 1.20 -7.48
N LYS A 595 4.42 1.28 -6.24
CA LYS A 595 3.59 1.15 -5.03
C LYS A 595 2.44 2.15 -5.04
N THR A 596 1.21 1.65 -5.03
CA THR A 596 0.00 2.47 -5.02
C THR A 596 -0.20 3.20 -3.67
N GLU A 597 0.38 2.65 -2.59
CA GLU A 597 0.37 3.23 -1.24
C GLU A 597 1.07 4.60 -1.17
N ASP A 598 2.07 4.81 -2.05
CA ASP A 598 2.85 6.04 -2.14
C ASP A 598 2.13 7.17 -2.89
N GLY A 599 0.90 6.92 -3.36
CA GLY A 599 0.10 7.85 -4.14
C GLY A 599 0.12 7.54 -5.63
N SER A 600 -0.83 8.12 -6.37
CA SER A 600 -0.91 7.96 -7.81
C SER A 600 0.08 8.88 -8.51
N TRP A 601 0.69 8.40 -9.60
CA TRP A 601 1.35 9.26 -10.57
C TRP A 601 0.33 10.23 -11.18
N GLU A 602 0.74 11.48 -11.41
CA GLU A 602 -0.14 12.48 -12.03
C GLU A 602 -0.66 11.98 -13.39
N ALA A 603 -1.91 12.32 -13.72
CA ALA A 603 -2.56 11.86 -14.95
C ALA A 603 -1.66 12.10 -16.17
N ALA A 604 -1.11 13.31 -16.35
CA ALA A 604 -0.19 13.63 -17.44
C ALA A 604 1.11 12.82 -17.48
N LYS A 605 1.56 12.25 -16.36
CA LYS A 605 2.74 11.35 -16.27
C LYS A 605 2.34 9.89 -16.50
N SER A 606 1.17 9.49 -15.99
CA SER A 606 0.61 8.13 -16.13
C SER A 606 -0.10 7.87 -17.46
N SER A 607 -0.54 8.92 -18.15
CA SER A 607 -1.17 8.91 -19.47
C SER A 607 -0.23 9.36 -20.57
N ASN A 608 1.03 9.69 -20.24
CA ASN A 608 2.07 9.91 -21.22
C ASN A 608 2.70 8.56 -21.53
N PRO A 609 2.44 8.00 -22.72
CA PRO A 609 2.91 6.66 -23.06
C PRO A 609 4.42 6.53 -23.05
N THR A 610 5.15 7.61 -23.34
CA THR A 610 6.61 7.66 -23.27
C THR A 610 7.11 7.51 -21.84
N THR A 611 6.42 8.11 -20.86
CA THR A 611 6.80 8.02 -19.44
C THR A 611 6.52 6.64 -18.89
N TYR A 612 5.35 6.09 -19.21
CA TYR A 612 4.99 4.72 -18.88
C TYR A 612 5.97 3.72 -19.52
N TYR A 613 6.24 3.87 -20.82
CA TYR A 613 7.23 3.09 -21.54
C TYR A 613 8.62 3.19 -20.89
N ASN A 614 9.10 4.38 -20.55
CA ASN A 614 10.43 4.55 -19.94
C ASN A 614 10.56 3.83 -18.59
N LEU A 615 9.49 3.78 -17.78
CA LEU A 615 9.50 3.05 -16.51
C LEU A 615 9.53 1.53 -16.71
N ILE A 616 8.82 1.01 -17.71
CA ILE A 616 8.69 -0.45 -17.93
C ILE A 616 9.71 -1.01 -18.95
N ARG A 617 10.31 -0.16 -19.77
CA ARG A 617 11.24 -0.49 -20.87
C ARG A 617 12.28 -1.56 -20.49
N PRO A 618 12.96 -1.48 -19.33
CA PRO A 618 13.97 -2.47 -18.94
C PRO A 618 13.43 -3.89 -18.76
N TYR A 619 12.12 -4.06 -18.57
CA TYR A 619 11.46 -5.33 -18.27
C TYR A 619 10.61 -5.85 -19.42
N LEU A 620 10.50 -5.10 -20.51
CA LEU A 620 9.73 -5.52 -21.67
C LEU A 620 10.26 -6.80 -22.30
N GLY A 621 11.55 -7.11 -22.09
CA GLY A 621 12.16 -8.33 -22.61
C GLY A 621 11.41 -9.63 -22.25
N GLY A 622 10.78 -9.66 -21.07
CA GLY A 622 9.94 -10.78 -20.66
C GLY A 622 8.47 -10.66 -21.06
N ALA A 623 7.96 -9.47 -21.40
CA ALA A 623 6.51 -9.20 -21.42
C ALA A 623 5.69 -10.15 -22.33
N PRO A 624 4.50 -10.63 -21.88
CA PRO A 624 3.70 -11.55 -22.67
C PRO A 624 3.13 -10.86 -23.91
N LEU A 625 2.83 -11.65 -24.95
CA LEU A 625 2.33 -11.14 -26.23
C LEU A 625 1.14 -10.19 -26.08
N THR A 626 0.19 -10.48 -25.19
CA THR A 626 -1.00 -9.64 -24.97
C THR A 626 -0.63 -8.22 -24.55
N ASP A 627 0.36 -8.08 -23.68
CA ASP A 627 0.76 -6.80 -23.10
C ASP A 627 1.63 -6.02 -24.09
N VAL A 628 2.49 -6.71 -24.85
CA VAL A 628 3.26 -6.11 -25.94
C VAL A 628 2.34 -5.59 -27.05
N VAL A 629 1.30 -6.35 -27.42
CA VAL A 629 0.30 -5.89 -28.38
C VAL A 629 -0.51 -4.72 -27.83
N GLU A 630 -0.88 -4.72 -26.54
CA GLU A 630 -1.57 -3.58 -25.94
C GLU A 630 -0.68 -2.33 -25.88
N LEU A 631 0.62 -2.51 -25.63
CA LEU A 631 1.61 -1.44 -25.61
C LEU A 631 1.77 -0.79 -27.00
N SER A 632 1.66 -1.57 -28.08
CA SER A 632 1.70 -1.05 -29.46
C SER A 632 0.63 0.02 -29.72
N LYS A 633 -0.49 -0.02 -29.00
CA LYS A 633 -1.60 0.93 -29.15
C LYS A 633 -1.34 2.27 -28.46
N GLN A 634 -0.24 2.39 -27.71
CA GLN A 634 0.05 3.53 -26.86
C GLN A 634 0.92 4.59 -27.56
N ASN A 635 1.18 4.53 -28.87
CA ASN A 635 1.98 5.55 -29.58
C ASN A 635 3.35 5.79 -28.94
N ILE A 636 4.11 4.71 -28.75
CA ILE A 636 5.45 4.72 -28.14
C ILE A 636 6.54 4.64 -29.23
N ASN A 637 7.77 4.99 -28.88
CA ASN A 637 8.94 4.89 -29.77
C ASN A 637 9.94 3.90 -29.18
N MET A 638 9.63 2.60 -29.27
CA MET A 638 10.50 1.55 -28.76
C MET A 638 11.83 1.54 -29.51
N ASP A 639 12.95 1.65 -28.80
CA ASP A 639 14.26 1.51 -29.44
C ASP A 639 14.55 0.04 -29.76
N LEU A 640 15.37 -0.18 -30.77
CA LEU A 640 15.53 -1.52 -31.29
C LEU A 640 16.32 -2.46 -30.36
N LYS A 641 17.10 -1.93 -29.42
CA LYS A 641 17.73 -2.74 -28.38
C LYS A 641 16.67 -3.33 -27.44
N THR A 642 15.64 -2.55 -27.09
CA THR A 642 14.49 -3.06 -26.32
C THR A 642 13.68 -4.07 -27.13
N PHE A 643 13.40 -3.80 -28.41
CA PHE A 643 12.70 -4.77 -29.28
C PHE A 643 13.44 -6.11 -29.38
N GLN A 644 14.76 -6.08 -29.52
CA GLN A 644 15.60 -7.28 -29.54
C GLN A 644 15.64 -8.03 -28.21
N SER A 645 15.31 -7.37 -27.10
CA SER A 645 15.25 -8.01 -25.78
C SER A 645 13.96 -8.80 -25.54
N LEU A 646 12.90 -8.58 -26.34
CA LEU A 646 11.63 -9.30 -26.22
C LEU A 646 11.85 -10.81 -26.44
N GLU A 647 11.05 -11.64 -25.76
CA GLU A 647 11.15 -13.08 -25.93
C GLU A 647 10.92 -13.50 -27.41
N PRO A 648 11.71 -14.45 -27.96
CA PRO A 648 11.58 -14.88 -29.35
C PRO A 648 10.18 -15.40 -29.74
N ASN A 649 9.49 -16.05 -28.80
CA ASN A 649 8.12 -16.55 -28.95
C ASN A 649 7.05 -15.43 -29.03
N VAL A 650 7.35 -14.24 -28.52
CA VAL A 650 6.51 -13.03 -28.58
C VAL A 650 6.79 -12.32 -29.89
N ILE A 651 8.07 -12.06 -30.19
CA ILE A 651 8.51 -11.43 -31.44
C ILE A 651 7.92 -12.16 -32.65
N SER A 652 8.01 -13.49 -32.68
CA SER A 652 7.50 -14.33 -33.78
C SER A 652 5.99 -14.25 -34.00
N LYS A 653 5.22 -13.74 -33.04
CA LYS A 653 3.77 -13.59 -33.11
C LYS A 653 3.31 -12.15 -33.37
N LEU A 654 4.23 -11.18 -33.45
CA LEU A 654 3.92 -9.78 -33.76
C LEU A 654 3.77 -9.57 -35.26
N THR A 655 2.72 -8.85 -35.67
CA THR A 655 2.51 -8.47 -37.07
C THR A 655 3.40 -7.31 -37.49
N ALA A 656 3.50 -7.06 -38.81
CA ALA A 656 4.15 -5.85 -39.35
C ALA A 656 3.63 -4.57 -38.69
N MET A 657 2.30 -4.45 -38.54
CA MET A 657 1.68 -3.27 -37.93
C MET A 657 1.97 -3.15 -36.44
N ASP A 658 2.00 -4.27 -35.69
CA ASP A 658 2.34 -4.24 -34.26
C ASP A 658 3.78 -3.73 -34.07
N VAL A 659 4.73 -4.24 -34.85
CA VAL A 659 6.14 -3.78 -34.79
C VAL A 659 6.26 -2.32 -35.23
N ALA A 660 5.52 -1.91 -36.26
CA ALA A 660 5.53 -0.51 -36.69
C ALA A 660 5.02 0.44 -35.60
N ALA A 661 3.94 0.05 -34.92
CA ALA A 661 3.33 0.83 -33.86
C ALA A 661 4.15 0.82 -32.56
N LEU A 662 4.88 -0.27 -32.27
CA LEU A 662 5.80 -0.37 -31.13
C LEU A 662 7.05 0.49 -31.32
N VAL A 663 7.69 0.38 -32.48
CA VAL A 663 8.98 1.00 -32.76
C VAL A 663 8.82 2.48 -33.15
N GLY A 664 7.67 2.84 -33.74
CA GLY A 664 7.26 4.23 -33.95
C GLY A 664 8.29 5.02 -34.77
N ALA A 665 8.78 6.13 -34.21
CA ALA A 665 9.78 6.98 -34.86
C ALA A 665 11.11 6.26 -35.19
N ASN A 666 11.43 5.15 -34.51
CA ASN A 666 12.63 4.36 -34.76
C ASN A 666 12.45 3.33 -35.89
N LEU A 667 11.31 3.33 -36.60
CA LEU A 667 11.02 2.38 -37.69
C LEU A 667 12.16 2.25 -38.73
N PRO A 668 12.83 3.34 -39.15
CA PRO A 668 13.96 3.24 -40.08
C PRO A 668 15.13 2.41 -39.55
N ASP A 669 15.31 2.32 -38.23
CA ASP A 669 16.40 1.57 -37.61
C ASP A 669 16.27 0.06 -37.85
N LEU A 670 15.07 -0.45 -38.16
CA LEU A 670 14.88 -1.85 -38.54
C LEU A 670 15.76 -2.26 -39.72
N LYS A 671 16.01 -1.34 -40.66
CA LYS A 671 16.90 -1.60 -41.80
C LYS A 671 18.37 -1.64 -41.38
N VAL A 672 18.76 -0.81 -40.42
CA VAL A 672 20.14 -0.75 -39.90
C VAL A 672 20.50 -2.05 -39.17
N PHE A 673 19.55 -2.63 -38.44
CA PHE A 673 19.72 -3.87 -37.69
C PHE A 673 19.07 -5.08 -38.37
N GLU A 674 18.93 -5.05 -39.69
CA GLU A 674 18.20 -6.09 -40.42
C GLU A 674 18.82 -7.49 -40.21
N ASN A 675 20.14 -7.56 -39.97
CA ASN A 675 20.88 -8.79 -39.70
C ASN A 675 20.94 -9.17 -38.21
N ALA A 676 20.29 -8.42 -37.31
CA ALA A 676 20.16 -8.81 -35.92
C ALA A 676 19.21 -10.01 -35.82
N THR A 677 19.58 -11.06 -35.08
CA THR A 677 18.87 -12.34 -35.04
C THR A 677 17.37 -12.20 -34.80
N ALA A 678 16.95 -11.31 -33.89
CA ALA A 678 15.54 -11.05 -33.61
C ALA A 678 14.79 -10.45 -34.81
N VAL A 679 15.35 -9.44 -35.47
CA VAL A 679 14.76 -8.76 -36.64
C VAL A 679 14.75 -9.68 -37.85
N GLU A 680 15.84 -10.43 -38.05
CA GLU A 680 15.98 -11.39 -39.13
C GLU A 680 14.98 -12.55 -39.02
N THR A 681 14.85 -13.13 -37.82
CA THR A 681 13.91 -14.23 -37.59
C THR A 681 12.48 -13.73 -37.80
N TRP A 682 12.15 -12.56 -37.28
CA TRP A 682 10.83 -11.96 -37.42
C TRP A 682 10.46 -11.63 -38.88
N ARG A 683 11.32 -10.92 -39.62
CA ARG A 683 11.03 -10.53 -41.02
C ARG A 683 10.82 -11.76 -41.91
N ASN A 684 11.54 -12.85 -41.64
CA ASN A 684 11.44 -14.10 -42.38
C ASN A 684 10.18 -14.92 -42.04
N LEU A 685 9.42 -14.52 -41.02
CA LEU A 685 8.08 -15.05 -40.75
C LEU A 685 6.99 -14.31 -41.52
N LEU A 686 7.28 -13.17 -42.15
CA LEU A 686 6.30 -12.35 -42.88
C LEU A 686 6.50 -12.50 -44.40
N THR A 687 5.44 -12.29 -45.17
CA THR A 687 5.51 -12.21 -46.64
C THR A 687 6.07 -10.85 -47.09
N GLN A 688 6.62 -10.78 -48.31
CA GLN A 688 7.18 -9.51 -48.81
C GLN A 688 6.11 -8.41 -48.88
N THR A 689 4.87 -8.75 -49.25
CA THR A 689 3.74 -7.80 -49.26
C THR A 689 3.45 -7.22 -47.88
N GLU A 690 3.55 -8.03 -46.81
CA GLU A 690 3.36 -7.56 -45.43
C GLU A 690 4.52 -6.65 -44.99
N LEU A 691 5.76 -6.98 -45.35
CA LEU A 691 6.93 -6.14 -45.05
C LEU A 691 6.94 -4.82 -45.82
N ASP A 692 6.49 -4.82 -47.07
CA ASP A 692 6.43 -3.63 -47.92
C ASP A 692 5.47 -2.57 -47.33
N THR A 693 4.48 -2.98 -46.52
CA THR A 693 3.60 -2.04 -45.80
C THR A 693 4.35 -1.12 -44.84
N LEU A 694 5.54 -1.53 -44.40
CA LEU A 694 6.39 -0.75 -43.50
C LEU A 694 7.16 0.37 -44.20
N GLY A 695 7.36 0.27 -45.52
CA GLY A 695 8.06 1.28 -46.32
C GLY A 695 9.56 1.45 -46.02
N VAL A 696 10.18 0.52 -45.30
CA VAL A 696 11.61 0.61 -44.87
C VAL A 696 12.58 -0.30 -45.65
N GLY A 697 12.11 -0.99 -46.69
CA GLY A 697 12.97 -1.76 -47.60
C GLY A 697 13.61 -3.02 -46.98
N LEU A 698 12.90 -3.69 -46.06
CA LEU A 698 13.26 -5.00 -45.55
C LEU A 698 12.92 -6.10 -46.57
N THR A 699 13.74 -7.14 -46.64
CA THR A 699 13.52 -8.30 -47.52
C THR A 699 13.33 -9.58 -46.69
N THR A 700 12.44 -10.45 -47.15
CA THR A 700 12.18 -11.77 -46.54
C THR A 700 12.66 -12.90 -47.45
N ILE A 701 13.09 -14.01 -46.87
CA ILE A 701 13.35 -15.27 -47.61
C ILE A 701 12.10 -16.15 -47.73
N ARG A 702 10.96 -15.72 -47.17
CA ARG A 702 9.69 -16.46 -47.20
C ARG A 702 9.05 -16.39 -48.59
N ALA A 703 8.95 -17.53 -49.27
CA ALA A 703 8.29 -17.63 -50.57
C ALA A 703 6.77 -17.38 -50.45
N THR A 704 6.22 -16.48 -51.26
CA THR A 704 4.76 -16.28 -51.38
C THR A 704 4.08 -17.49 -52.03
N PRO A 705 2.94 -17.98 -51.53
CA PRO A 705 2.17 -19.02 -52.21
C PRO A 705 1.59 -18.47 -53.52
N THR A 706 2.13 -18.93 -54.65
CA THR A 706 1.65 -18.57 -55.99
C THR A 706 0.25 -19.14 -56.19
N THR A 707 -0.78 -18.30 -56.15
CA THR A 707 -2.12 -18.66 -56.67
C THR A 707 -2.25 -18.10 -58.07
N ALA A 708 -2.53 -18.97 -59.04
CA ALA A 708 -2.54 -18.66 -60.48
C ALA A 708 -3.59 -17.61 -60.88
N PRO A 709 -3.34 -16.80 -61.92
CA PRO A 709 -4.20 -15.68 -62.31
C PRO A 709 -5.33 -16.11 -63.28
N PRO A 710 -6.53 -15.51 -63.23
CA PRO A 710 -7.42 -15.45 -64.38
C PRO A 710 -7.04 -14.27 -65.29
N ASN A 711 -7.03 -14.55 -66.59
CA ASN A 711 -6.69 -13.68 -67.72
C ASN A 711 -7.85 -12.68 -68.09
N PRO A 712 -7.76 -11.80 -69.10
CA PRO A 712 -7.74 -10.34 -68.90
C PRO A 712 -8.77 -9.51 -69.72
N ALA A 713 -8.80 -8.20 -69.41
CA ALA A 713 -9.30 -7.05 -70.20
C ALA A 713 -10.83 -6.86 -70.35
N THR A 714 -11.42 -5.66 -70.20
CA THR A 714 -11.19 -4.51 -71.10
C THR A 714 -11.67 -3.16 -70.51
N VAL A 715 -10.73 -2.23 -70.33
CA VAL A 715 -10.70 -0.77 -70.68
C VAL A 715 -12.02 0.05 -70.66
N LYS A 716 -12.09 1.13 -69.84
CA LYS A 716 -11.99 2.54 -70.30
C LYS A 716 -12.14 3.58 -69.17
N THR A 717 -11.01 4.27 -68.97
CA THR A 717 -10.78 5.69 -68.61
C THR A 717 -11.98 6.65 -68.60
N THR A 718 -12.09 7.47 -67.55
CA THR A 718 -11.74 8.91 -67.62
C THR A 718 -11.70 9.60 -66.25
N LYS A 719 -10.69 10.47 -66.10
CA LYS A 719 -10.42 11.36 -64.96
C LYS A 719 -11.46 12.49 -64.86
N GLY A 720 -11.74 12.98 -63.64
CA GLY A 720 -12.36 14.30 -63.53
C GLY A 720 -12.88 14.74 -62.16
N LYS A 721 -11.96 15.21 -61.30
CA LYS A 721 -12.05 16.44 -60.49
C LYS A 721 -13.07 16.57 -59.33
N ALA A 722 -12.50 16.96 -58.20
CA ALA A 722 -13.10 17.30 -56.90
C ALA A 722 -14.09 18.48 -56.93
N THR A 723 -15.03 18.53 -55.97
CA THR A 723 -15.09 19.59 -54.93
C THR A 723 -16.16 19.34 -53.85
N THR A 724 -15.72 19.43 -52.59
CA THR A 724 -16.31 20.11 -51.42
C THR A 724 -17.83 20.26 -51.19
N ALA A 725 -18.23 19.79 -50.00
CA ALA A 725 -18.77 20.58 -48.87
C ALA A 725 -20.28 20.51 -48.49
N LYS A 726 -20.43 20.25 -47.18
CA LYS A 726 -21.39 20.78 -46.18
C LYS A 726 -22.73 20.07 -45.92
N THR A 727 -22.72 19.39 -44.77
CA THR A 727 -23.57 19.57 -43.56
C THR A 727 -25.09 19.65 -43.72
N VAL A 728 -25.81 18.68 -43.13
CA VAL A 728 -27.09 18.90 -42.44
C VAL A 728 -27.17 18.03 -41.18
N LYS A 729 -27.50 18.68 -40.06
CA LYS A 729 -27.85 18.11 -38.75
C LYS A 729 -29.26 17.50 -38.80
N THR A 730 -29.52 16.42 -38.03
CA THR A 730 -30.67 16.30 -37.10
C THR A 730 -30.67 14.93 -36.38
N THR A 731 -30.57 14.98 -35.04
CA THR A 731 -31.01 13.97 -34.05
C THR A 731 -32.55 13.88 -33.98
N PRO A 732 -33.20 13.02 -33.16
CA PRO A 732 -32.87 11.67 -32.65
C PRO A 732 -34.08 10.68 -32.69
N VAL A 733 -33.86 9.36 -32.64
CA VAL A 733 -34.88 8.41 -32.14
C VAL A 733 -34.20 7.24 -31.39
N ASN A 734 -34.73 6.99 -30.18
CA ASN A 734 -34.40 5.95 -29.21
C ASN A 734 -34.78 4.53 -29.70
N ALA A 735 -33.93 3.54 -29.42
CA ALA A 735 -34.36 2.19 -29.00
C ALA A 735 -33.23 1.45 -28.26
N THR A 736 -33.63 0.91 -27.12
CA THR A 736 -32.89 0.27 -26.02
C THR A 736 -32.37 -1.14 -26.38
N SER A 737 -31.14 -1.49 -25.96
CA SER A 737 -30.85 -2.67 -25.12
C SER A 737 -29.35 -3.01 -25.06
N GLY A 738 -28.82 -3.11 -23.84
CA GLY A 738 -27.92 -4.20 -23.42
C GLY A 738 -26.51 -4.24 -24.01
N GLY A 739 -25.59 -3.52 -23.39
CA GLY A 739 -24.15 -3.66 -23.64
C GLY A 739 -23.37 -2.64 -22.84
N ALA A 740 -23.39 -2.76 -21.50
CA ALA A 740 -22.54 -1.93 -20.66
C ALA A 740 -21.07 -2.28 -20.96
N GLN A 741 -20.43 -1.40 -21.72
CA GLN A 741 -19.00 -1.36 -21.93
C GLN A 741 -18.27 -1.36 -20.59
N LEU A 742 -17.51 -2.42 -20.30
CA LEU A 742 -16.37 -2.38 -19.39
C LEU A 742 -15.28 -1.53 -20.06
N ALA A 743 -15.45 -0.21 -20.05
CA ALA A 743 -14.48 0.75 -20.57
C ALA A 743 -14.30 1.90 -19.57
N LYS A 744 -13.97 1.53 -18.32
CA LYS A 744 -13.35 2.40 -17.32
C LYS A 744 -12.48 1.54 -16.40
N HIS A 745 -11.44 0.93 -16.95
CA HIS A 745 -10.43 0.27 -16.13
C HIS A 745 -9.38 1.32 -15.71
N PRO A 746 -9.20 1.58 -14.41
CA PRO A 746 -8.19 2.52 -13.96
C PRO A 746 -6.80 1.90 -14.20
N THR A 747 -5.85 2.75 -14.60
CA THR A 747 -4.41 2.48 -14.77
C THR A 747 -3.76 1.71 -13.62
N SER A 748 -4.40 1.68 -12.44
CA SER A 748 -4.03 0.85 -11.28
C SER A 748 -4.09 -0.67 -11.51
N MET A 749 -4.95 -1.19 -12.39
CA MET A 749 -5.00 -2.64 -12.67
C MET A 749 -3.86 -3.08 -13.61
N PHE A 750 -3.43 -2.21 -14.51
CA PHE A 750 -2.38 -2.54 -15.48
C PHE A 750 -1.01 -2.69 -14.82
N LEU A 751 -0.67 -1.90 -13.79
CA LEU A 751 0.60 -2.05 -13.08
C LEU A 751 0.68 -3.30 -12.19
N ALA A 752 -0.44 -3.73 -11.61
CA ALA A 752 -0.49 -4.98 -10.85
C ALA A 752 -0.38 -6.20 -11.79
N ALA A 753 -1.09 -6.16 -12.93
CA ALA A 753 -1.02 -7.18 -13.96
C ALA A 753 0.40 -7.30 -14.56
N LEU A 754 1.09 -6.18 -14.80
CA LEU A 754 2.46 -6.18 -15.31
C LEU A 754 3.46 -6.69 -14.29
N LEU A 755 3.33 -6.34 -12.99
CA LEU A 755 4.20 -6.92 -11.96
C LEU A 755 4.00 -8.44 -11.91
N THR A 756 2.74 -8.91 -11.91
CA THR A 756 2.46 -10.35 -11.93
C THR A 756 2.96 -11.03 -13.20
N ALA A 757 2.92 -10.37 -14.36
CA ALA A 757 3.44 -10.91 -15.62
C ALA A 757 4.98 -10.98 -15.64
N VAL A 758 5.65 -9.87 -15.27
CA VAL A 758 7.12 -9.79 -15.11
C VAL A 758 7.61 -10.82 -14.08
N LEU A 759 6.84 -11.05 -13.01
CA LEU A 759 7.15 -12.03 -11.96
C LEU A 759 6.87 -13.48 -12.35
N LEU A 760 5.86 -13.74 -13.18
CA LEU A 760 5.63 -15.08 -13.76
C LEU A 760 6.73 -15.47 -14.75
N GLN A 761 7.46 -14.51 -15.31
CA GLN A 761 8.38 -14.71 -16.43
C GLN A 761 9.85 -14.65 -16.06
N LEU A 762 10.24 -14.05 -14.92
CA LEU A 762 11.59 -14.18 -14.37
C LEU A 762 11.94 -15.62 -13.90
N LEU A 763 11.06 -16.60 -14.13
CA LEU A 763 11.20 -18.00 -13.74
C LEU A 763 11.03 -19.00 -14.89
N GLN A 764 10.88 -18.51 -16.13
CA GLN A 764 11.07 -19.31 -17.35
C GLN A 764 12.46 -19.01 -17.92
#